data_AF-A0A0C1HRF1-F1
#
_entry.id   AF-A0A0C1HRF1-F1
#
_cell.length_a   1.000
_cell.length_b   1.000
_cell.length_c   1.000
_cell.angle_alpha   90.00
_cell.angle_beta   90.00
_cell.angle_gamma   90.00
#
_symmetry.space_group_name_H-M   'P 1'
#
loop_
_entity.id
_entity.type
_entity.pdbx_description
1 polymer ?
#
loop_
_entity_poly.entity_id
_entity_poly.type
_entity_poly.pdbx_seq_one_letter_code
_entity_poly.pdbx_strand_id
1 'polypeptide(L)'
;MTINQNYLIGQNDFYHTYVGVGKKQARKNALKTHSALGYEKVDLVGKLAKSSLDTSNAGRQNKIKGEIYVQRLKATNGQRVEFTYRVKKNIVMACILPIKGEPIYIYPENLPKELKIIKSAETFFSFIKNLSIRIAALSKDEYKLSVSGKLLGGMLDDYDPYQEALKNFKTHLLDLANPLLLKDIMDKLTQISQDVIDSNEGIQNHFSDLLLPHDTLVCLQEYNTQIIKWSASKLDEKELDVIVQHVRNDLSQLANQIREGEYTLWEPLNVLFKLPEIRILPNDNVKNIIQCINQRNVERLRNCVLSMLKSNGVSESSINEKLRKETIYTNIKMLLGQVIEKKPPPEGIVANWDQRSDFFVNKTLNLTNPETGELYTGSIVKCLRKETDNSLIFYLQNQSEIHIVPNTYKVKIIENHHHKLWLAIHNNLLTSQGTFKVELAQEQQEKINLQPGVYSISFPEHSNGSTSSSTSSTRIELSDGETQQKKYVLTAYYEKDSVSKIEIQELKRRKRKYIKSNASTYTPSELNGMYTVRRRVQKTISGINSVNADKQILIKDEKDENTLKLFHLNQLKEQIDALRIELVQQSGLLELLIDNLVSHQLTKVDWELLTSQEQDLAERLTSISEKYFQRLKIAYPKEDILKELVKEANYASFIGKEESLKVSKTLELLPEAYQHIEKIKNKDVIFFVGNTGSGKSTAISYFLGVASKSFSSDADNEVVRAKENEEAEETYSTLGHASGEPEALYNQVYAVPDSSSLVLADCPRFNDTRGEDYEILANLSIDLAVQEAKQIKAIVLVVSIHAFLVDRANAIIDLIHTVKERFPGFFNPDKPQDNPGVYLLITKQKQVAPEMVDKLKDGTRIKELLEGTPMRGNIWEVINHMQENSQVDFIDIDDVCETKKIIGKI
;
A
#
# COMPACT_ATOMS: atom_id res chain seq x y z
N MET A 1 -1.28 52.86 0.93
CA MET A 1 -1.51 51.42 0.75
C MET A 1 -2.26 50.94 1.98
N THR A 2 -3.58 50.82 1.86
CA THR A 2 -4.50 50.59 2.99
C THR A 2 -5.09 49.20 2.79
N ILE A 3 -4.67 48.25 3.62
CA ILE A 3 -5.13 46.85 3.56
C ILE A 3 -6.44 46.75 4.34
N ASN A 4 -7.48 46.32 3.64
CA ASN A 4 -8.84 46.19 4.16
C ASN A 4 -8.95 44.84 4.92
N GLN A 5 -8.98 44.92 6.25
CA GLN A 5 -9.30 43.79 7.14
C GLN A 5 -10.81 43.57 7.12
N ASN A 6 -11.28 42.54 6.42
CA ASN A 6 -12.59 41.91 6.63
C ASN A 6 -12.62 40.61 5.83
N TYR A 7 -12.34 39.47 6.46
CA TYR A 7 -12.87 38.13 6.15
C TYR A 7 -12.15 37.09 7.02
N LEU A 8 -12.51 36.99 8.30
CA LEU A 8 -12.19 35.86 9.19
C LEU A 8 -13.18 35.91 10.36
N ILE A 9 -14.34 35.28 10.20
CA ILE A 9 -15.22 34.75 11.28
C ILE A 9 -16.23 33.84 10.57
N GLY A 10 -16.24 32.55 10.92
CA GLY A 10 -17.35 31.66 10.56
C GLY A 10 -16.98 30.18 10.57
N GLN A 11 -17.11 29.56 11.75
CA GLN A 11 -17.55 28.17 12.02
C GLN A 11 -16.77 27.53 13.17
N ASN A 12 -17.17 27.86 14.39
CA ASN A 12 -17.05 27.01 15.56
C ASN A 12 -18.29 27.30 16.41
N ASP A 13 -19.21 26.33 16.49
CA ASP A 13 -20.15 26.09 17.59
C ASP A 13 -21.38 25.32 17.10
N PHE A 14 -21.27 24.00 16.90
CA PHE A 14 -22.46 23.14 16.81
C PHE A 14 -22.21 21.66 17.14
N TYR A 15 -21.35 21.33 18.12
CA TYR A 15 -21.21 19.94 18.58
C TYR A 15 -20.83 19.83 20.06
N HIS A 16 -21.71 20.16 21.02
CA HIS A 16 -21.45 19.78 22.42
C HIS A 16 -22.62 19.37 23.33
N THR A 17 -23.85 19.17 22.84
CA THR A 17 -24.99 18.98 23.76
C THR A 17 -25.68 17.60 23.77
N TYR A 18 -25.26 16.59 22.99
CA TYR A 18 -26.02 15.32 22.89
C TYR A 18 -25.37 14.02 23.41
N VAL A 19 -24.21 14.06 24.06
CA VAL A 19 -23.51 12.82 24.53
C VAL A 19 -23.80 12.49 26.01
N GLY A 20 -24.42 13.39 26.79
CA GLY A 20 -24.59 13.24 28.24
C GLY A 20 -25.65 12.23 28.71
N VAL A 21 -26.67 11.94 27.90
CA VAL A 21 -27.86 11.18 28.36
C VAL A 21 -27.65 9.66 28.29
N GLY A 22 -26.84 9.15 27.36
CA GLY A 22 -26.60 7.71 27.17
C GLY A 22 -25.78 7.05 28.29
N LYS A 23 -24.79 7.76 28.85
CA LYS A 23 -23.90 7.22 29.90
C LYS A 23 -24.62 7.00 31.24
N LYS A 24 -25.62 7.84 31.58
CA LYS A 24 -26.43 7.68 32.80
C LYS A 24 -27.35 6.45 32.75
N GLN A 25 -27.96 6.17 31.59
CA GLN A 25 -28.87 5.02 31.43
C GLN A 25 -28.11 3.68 31.44
N ALA A 26 -26.93 3.61 30.81
CA ALA A 26 -26.07 2.42 30.81
C ALA A 26 -25.58 2.06 32.23
N ARG A 27 -25.19 3.06 33.04
CA ARG A 27 -24.79 2.86 34.45
C ARG A 27 -25.95 2.34 35.31
N LYS A 28 -27.17 2.83 35.10
CA LYS A 28 -28.36 2.40 35.84
C LYS A 28 -28.76 0.96 35.52
N ASN A 29 -28.52 0.51 34.29
CA ASN A 29 -28.76 -0.87 33.87
C ASN A 29 -27.69 -1.83 34.41
N ALA A 30 -26.40 -1.45 34.37
CA ALA A 30 -25.32 -2.26 34.93
C ALA A 30 -25.48 -2.52 36.44
N LEU A 31 -25.93 -1.51 37.21
CA LEU A 31 -26.23 -1.68 38.63
C LEU A 31 -27.38 -2.66 38.88
N LYS A 32 -28.45 -2.61 38.06
CA LYS A 32 -29.57 -3.57 38.16
C LYS A 32 -29.15 -4.99 37.79
N THR A 33 -28.23 -5.16 36.85
CA THR A 33 -27.70 -6.48 36.45
C THR A 33 -26.81 -7.09 37.53
N HIS A 34 -26.03 -6.27 38.25
CA HIS A 34 -25.20 -6.72 39.37
C HIS A 34 -26.02 -7.26 40.56
N SER A 35 -27.19 -6.69 40.84
CA SER A 35 -28.05 -7.14 41.94
C SER A 35 -28.77 -8.46 41.66
N ALA A 36 -28.84 -8.92 40.40
CA ALA A 36 -29.67 -10.07 40.01
C ALA A 36 -28.86 -11.35 39.69
N LEU A 37 -27.55 -11.25 39.47
CA LEU A 37 -26.72 -12.33 38.95
C LEU A 37 -25.40 -12.38 39.73
N GLY A 38 -25.17 -13.44 40.50
CA GLY A 38 -23.91 -13.64 41.24
C GLY A 38 -22.66 -13.61 40.35
N TYR A 39 -21.49 -13.40 40.98
CA TYR A 39 -20.21 -13.00 40.37
C TYR A 39 -19.79 -13.74 39.09
N GLU A 40 -19.92 -15.07 39.03
CA GLU A 40 -19.50 -15.85 37.84
C GLU A 40 -20.34 -15.57 36.58
N LYS A 41 -21.60 -15.12 36.74
CA LYS A 41 -22.50 -14.80 35.62
C LYS A 41 -22.27 -13.38 35.09
N VAL A 42 -21.63 -12.51 35.88
CA VAL A 42 -21.30 -11.13 35.51
C VAL A 42 -20.15 -11.09 34.50
N ASP A 43 -19.20 -12.02 34.57
CA ASP A 43 -18.04 -12.05 33.66
C ASP A 43 -18.45 -12.39 32.22
N LEU A 44 -19.41 -13.32 32.05
CA LEU A 44 -19.97 -13.68 30.74
C LEU A 44 -20.75 -12.52 30.10
N VAL A 45 -21.56 -11.80 30.88
CA VAL A 45 -22.32 -10.62 30.42
C VAL A 45 -21.40 -9.42 30.18
N GLY A 46 -20.35 -9.27 30.98
CA GLY A 46 -19.29 -8.27 30.78
C GLY A 46 -18.51 -8.48 29.49
N LYS A 47 -18.18 -9.74 29.14
CA LYS A 47 -17.54 -10.11 27.87
C LYS A 47 -18.45 -9.87 26.66
N LEU A 48 -19.76 -10.14 26.79
CA LEU A 48 -20.78 -9.81 25.76
C LEU A 48 -20.94 -8.30 25.55
N ALA A 49 -20.86 -7.50 26.62
CA ALA A 49 -20.90 -6.04 26.52
C ALA A 49 -19.62 -5.47 25.89
N LYS A 50 -18.46 -6.05 26.23
CA LYS A 50 -17.15 -5.57 25.74
C LYS A 50 -16.94 -5.81 24.25
N SER A 51 -17.39 -6.94 23.68
CA SER A 51 -17.32 -7.18 22.22
C SER A 51 -18.27 -6.29 21.40
N SER A 52 -19.27 -5.68 22.03
CA SER A 52 -20.24 -4.79 21.38
C SER A 52 -19.83 -3.32 21.34
N LEU A 53 -18.82 -2.92 22.13
CA LEU A 53 -18.38 -1.53 22.25
C LEU A 53 -17.51 -1.03 21.09
N ASP A 54 -17.06 -1.92 20.21
CA ASP A 54 -16.22 -1.58 19.04
C ASP A 54 -17.04 -1.12 17.81
N THR A 55 -18.35 -0.91 17.93
CA THR A 55 -19.18 -0.37 16.84
C THR A 55 -20.12 0.74 17.32
N SER A 56 -20.14 1.86 16.57
CA SER A 56 -20.82 3.12 16.93
C SER A 56 -22.35 3.06 17.02
N ASN A 57 -22.98 1.89 16.80
CA ASN A 57 -24.45 1.74 16.74
C ASN A 57 -25.05 0.67 17.68
N ALA A 58 -24.29 0.11 18.63
CA ALA A 58 -24.69 -1.04 19.43
C ALA A 58 -25.90 -0.81 20.39
N GLY A 59 -26.14 0.44 20.81
CA GLY A 59 -27.17 0.76 21.82
C GLY A 59 -28.62 0.47 21.42
N ARG A 60 -28.93 0.26 20.13
CA ARG A 60 -30.29 0.02 19.63
C ARG A 60 -30.62 -1.45 19.32
N GLN A 61 -29.66 -2.37 19.38
CA GLN A 61 -29.82 -3.72 18.80
C GLN A 61 -29.96 -4.87 19.81
N ASN A 62 -29.76 -4.61 21.10
CA ASN A 62 -29.86 -5.62 22.16
C ASN A 62 -31.21 -5.51 22.90
N LYS A 63 -31.94 -6.63 23.03
CA LYS A 63 -33.17 -6.70 23.83
C LYS A 63 -33.03 -7.79 24.89
N ILE A 64 -33.37 -7.44 26.13
CA ILE A 64 -33.59 -8.39 27.21
C ILE A 64 -35.10 -8.52 27.37
N LYS A 65 -35.65 -9.73 27.18
CA LYS A 65 -37.07 -10.00 27.41
C LYS A 65 -37.20 -11.20 28.33
N GLY A 66 -37.30 -10.94 29.64
CA GLY A 66 -37.30 -11.97 30.67
C GLY A 66 -35.93 -12.68 30.76
N GLU A 67 -35.94 -14.02 30.78
CA GLU A 67 -34.73 -14.86 30.87
C GLU A 67 -34.05 -15.15 29.51
N ILE A 68 -34.41 -14.39 28.47
CA ILE A 68 -33.92 -14.57 27.10
C ILE A 68 -33.08 -13.34 26.72
N TYR A 69 -31.83 -13.60 26.36
CA TYR A 69 -30.89 -12.62 25.83
C TYR A 69 -30.78 -12.79 24.32
N VAL A 70 -30.98 -11.69 23.57
CA VAL A 70 -30.88 -11.69 22.11
C VAL A 70 -29.83 -10.69 21.65
N GLN A 71 -28.82 -11.17 20.91
CA GLN A 71 -27.79 -10.35 20.27
C GLN A 71 -27.88 -10.48 18.75
N ARG A 72 -27.92 -9.36 18.05
CA ARG A 72 -27.97 -9.32 16.58
C ARG A 72 -26.66 -8.76 16.04
N LEU A 73 -26.03 -9.48 15.12
CA LEU A 73 -24.82 -9.05 14.43
C LEU A 73 -25.11 -8.90 12.94
N LYS A 74 -24.56 -7.86 12.32
CA LYS A 74 -24.65 -7.61 10.88
C LYS A 74 -23.41 -8.23 10.21
N ALA A 75 -23.60 -9.14 9.28
CA ALA A 75 -22.52 -9.73 8.48
C ALA A 75 -22.03 -8.73 7.41
N THR A 76 -20.83 -8.94 6.90
CA THR A 76 -20.19 -8.11 5.86
C THR A 76 -20.99 -8.04 4.56
N ASN A 77 -21.77 -9.07 4.24
CA ASN A 77 -22.67 -9.13 3.08
C ASN A 77 -24.08 -8.53 3.35
N GLY A 78 -24.28 -7.88 4.51
CA GLY A 78 -25.54 -7.24 4.88
C GLY A 78 -26.59 -8.14 5.55
N GLN A 79 -26.36 -9.46 5.66
CA GLN A 79 -27.24 -10.38 6.39
C GLN A 79 -27.22 -10.13 7.91
N ARG A 80 -28.24 -10.63 8.62
CA ARG A 80 -28.33 -10.52 10.10
C ARG A 80 -28.26 -11.91 10.74
N VAL A 81 -27.37 -12.05 11.71
CA VAL A 81 -27.27 -13.25 12.56
C VAL A 81 -27.81 -12.91 13.94
N GLU A 82 -28.79 -13.68 14.43
CA GLU A 82 -29.40 -13.53 15.74
C GLU A 82 -28.95 -14.67 16.67
N PHE A 83 -28.31 -14.32 17.78
CA PHE A 83 -27.96 -15.24 18.86
C PHE A 83 -28.98 -15.10 19.99
N THR A 84 -29.60 -16.21 20.38
CA THR A 84 -30.54 -16.27 21.50
C THR A 84 -30.00 -17.17 22.60
N TYR A 85 -29.86 -16.63 23.80
CA TYR A 85 -29.46 -17.37 25.00
C TYR A 85 -30.60 -17.44 26.02
N ARG A 86 -30.94 -18.64 26.49
CA ARG A 86 -32.01 -18.85 27.49
C ARG A 86 -31.41 -19.38 28.80
N VAL A 87 -31.49 -18.56 29.86
CA VAL A 87 -30.76 -18.75 31.13
C VAL A 87 -31.10 -20.07 31.84
N LYS A 88 -32.38 -20.47 31.92
CA LYS A 88 -32.78 -21.71 32.63
C LYS A 88 -32.39 -23.02 31.93
N LYS A 89 -32.05 -22.99 30.64
CA LYS A 89 -31.74 -24.20 29.87
C LYS A 89 -30.26 -24.29 29.44
N ASN A 90 -29.45 -23.26 29.65
CA ASN A 90 -28.07 -23.17 29.12
C ASN A 90 -28.00 -23.42 27.59
N ILE A 91 -29.04 -23.04 26.84
CA ILE A 91 -29.09 -23.24 25.39
C ILE A 91 -28.74 -21.92 24.70
N VAL A 92 -27.75 -21.98 23.79
CA VAL A 92 -27.45 -20.94 22.80
C VAL A 92 -28.02 -21.40 21.46
N MET A 93 -28.89 -20.61 20.85
CA MET A 93 -29.36 -20.79 19.47
C MET A 93 -28.79 -19.70 18.58
N ALA A 94 -28.31 -20.08 17.40
CA ALA A 94 -27.95 -19.14 16.34
C ALA A 94 -28.96 -19.26 15.19
N CYS A 95 -29.48 -18.12 14.75
CA CYS A 95 -30.44 -18.01 13.65
C CYS A 95 -29.87 -17.07 12.59
N ILE A 96 -29.77 -17.54 11.35
CA ILE A 96 -29.37 -16.70 10.21
C ILE A 96 -30.64 -16.20 9.54
N LEU A 97 -30.81 -14.88 9.49
CA LEU A 97 -31.95 -14.23 8.86
C LEU A 97 -31.56 -13.80 7.44
N PRO A 98 -32.02 -14.49 6.37
CA PRO A 98 -31.77 -14.07 5.00
C PRO A 98 -32.54 -12.78 4.66
N ILE A 99 -32.06 -12.04 3.66
CA ILE A 99 -32.71 -10.80 3.18
C ILE A 99 -34.08 -11.10 2.51
N LYS A 100 -34.25 -12.31 1.96
CA LYS A 100 -35.53 -12.92 1.55
C LYS A 100 -35.47 -14.44 1.78
N GLY A 101 -36.45 -15.03 2.49
CA GLY A 101 -36.55 -16.47 2.76
C GLY A 101 -36.90 -16.81 4.22
N GLU A 102 -37.15 -18.09 4.51
CA GLU A 102 -37.42 -18.57 5.87
C GLU A 102 -36.15 -18.59 6.75
N PRO A 103 -36.26 -18.34 8.06
CA PRO A 103 -35.13 -18.42 8.99
C PRO A 103 -34.58 -19.84 9.09
N ILE A 104 -33.25 -19.97 9.13
CA ILE A 104 -32.60 -21.27 9.35
C ILE A 104 -32.16 -21.37 10.82
N TYR A 105 -32.65 -22.40 11.51
CA TYR A 105 -32.37 -22.65 12.91
C TYR A 105 -31.30 -23.74 13.07
N ILE A 106 -30.23 -23.42 13.81
CA ILE A 106 -29.21 -24.41 14.19
C ILE A 106 -29.41 -24.79 15.66
N TYR A 107 -29.87 -26.02 15.89
CA TYR A 107 -30.06 -26.56 17.23
C TYR A 107 -28.79 -27.29 17.72
N PRO A 108 -28.37 -27.12 18.98
CA PRO A 108 -27.18 -27.78 19.53
C PRO A 108 -27.25 -29.31 19.48
N GLU A 109 -28.45 -29.88 19.53
CA GLU A 109 -28.67 -31.32 19.43
C GLU A 109 -28.34 -31.90 18.05
N ASN A 110 -28.29 -31.06 17.03
CA ASN A 110 -27.91 -31.40 15.65
C ASN A 110 -26.40 -31.22 15.37
N LEU A 111 -25.59 -30.86 16.38
CA LEU A 111 -24.12 -30.76 16.24
C LEU A 111 -23.45 -32.14 16.43
N PRO A 112 -22.37 -32.45 15.67
CA PRO A 112 -21.55 -33.65 15.83
C PRO A 112 -21.10 -33.89 17.28
N LYS A 113 -20.91 -35.16 17.67
CA LYS A 113 -20.54 -35.53 19.06
C LYS A 113 -19.17 -34.96 19.47
N GLU A 114 -18.23 -34.73 18.56
CA GLU A 114 -16.94 -34.11 18.88
C GLU A 114 -17.09 -32.61 19.23
N LEU A 115 -18.08 -31.93 18.64
CA LEU A 115 -18.43 -30.53 18.94
C LEU A 115 -19.28 -30.39 20.22
N LYS A 116 -19.80 -31.49 20.77
CA LYS A 116 -20.42 -31.51 22.12
C LYS A 116 -19.38 -31.38 23.24
N ILE A 117 -18.07 -31.44 22.93
CA ILE A 117 -16.96 -31.23 23.86
C ILE A 117 -16.37 -29.81 23.71
N ILE A 118 -17.21 -28.80 23.45
CA ILE A 118 -16.77 -27.41 23.58
C ILE A 118 -16.93 -26.98 25.04
N LYS A 119 -15.84 -27.11 25.81
CA LYS A 119 -15.82 -26.86 27.26
C LYS A 119 -15.86 -25.37 27.65
N SER A 120 -15.76 -24.43 26.70
CA SER A 120 -15.86 -23.00 26.99
C SER A 120 -16.58 -22.21 25.90
N ALA A 121 -17.27 -21.15 26.30
CA ALA A 121 -17.97 -20.24 25.38
C ALA A 121 -17.01 -19.58 24.38
N GLU A 122 -15.77 -19.28 24.77
CA GLU A 122 -14.74 -18.69 23.89
C GLU A 122 -14.39 -19.60 22.71
N THR A 123 -14.27 -20.91 22.92
CA THR A 123 -13.99 -21.86 21.84
C THR A 123 -15.21 -22.02 20.92
N PHE A 124 -16.43 -21.99 21.47
CA PHE A 124 -17.67 -22.01 20.67
C PHE A 124 -17.79 -20.76 19.80
N PHE A 125 -17.52 -19.58 20.35
CA PHE A 125 -17.60 -18.32 19.61
C PHE A 125 -16.47 -18.15 18.60
N SER A 126 -15.25 -18.61 18.89
CA SER A 126 -14.15 -18.62 17.93
C SER A 126 -14.46 -19.55 16.75
N PHE A 127 -15.00 -20.73 17.02
CA PHE A 127 -15.48 -21.67 16.00
C PHE A 127 -16.58 -21.04 15.14
N ILE A 128 -17.62 -20.46 15.75
CA ILE A 128 -18.73 -19.82 15.01
C ILE A 128 -18.28 -18.56 14.26
N LYS A 129 -17.34 -17.76 14.79
CA LYS A 129 -16.77 -16.59 14.10
C LYS A 129 -16.00 -17.02 12.85
N ASN A 130 -15.17 -18.05 12.96
CA ASN A 130 -14.43 -18.59 11.81
C ASN A 130 -15.35 -19.28 10.79
N LEU A 131 -16.39 -19.97 11.29
CA LEU A 131 -17.41 -20.59 10.45
C LEU A 131 -18.26 -19.54 9.72
N SER A 132 -18.68 -18.47 10.40
CA SER A 132 -19.47 -17.39 9.80
C SER A 132 -18.67 -16.54 8.81
N ILE A 133 -17.36 -16.34 9.03
CA ILE A 133 -16.47 -15.69 8.04
C ILE A 133 -16.36 -16.57 6.77
N ARG A 134 -16.23 -17.89 6.92
CA ARG A 134 -16.15 -18.83 5.77
C ARG A 134 -17.49 -19.02 5.06
N ILE A 135 -18.61 -19.03 5.80
CA ILE A 135 -19.97 -19.14 5.24
C ILE A 135 -20.37 -17.85 4.49
N ALA A 136 -19.92 -16.68 4.97
CA ALA A 136 -20.24 -15.40 4.34
C ALA A 136 -19.63 -15.19 2.95
N ALA A 137 -18.70 -16.06 2.54
CA ALA A 137 -18.06 -16.04 1.22
C ALA A 137 -18.73 -16.94 0.17
N LEU A 138 -19.74 -17.75 0.56
CA LEU A 138 -20.37 -18.72 -0.32
C LEU A 138 -21.72 -18.23 -0.86
N SER A 139 -22.00 -18.50 -2.13
CA SER A 139 -23.32 -18.37 -2.73
C SER A 139 -24.31 -19.39 -2.14
N LYS A 140 -25.61 -19.20 -2.41
CA LYS A 140 -26.68 -20.07 -1.88
C LYS A 140 -26.50 -21.54 -2.30
N ASP A 141 -26.02 -21.77 -3.52
CA ASP A 141 -25.82 -23.11 -4.08
C ASP A 141 -24.50 -23.74 -3.59
N GLU A 142 -23.45 -22.92 -3.40
CA GLU A 142 -22.19 -23.33 -2.76
C GLU A 142 -22.38 -23.73 -1.29
N TYR A 143 -23.27 -23.06 -0.56
CA TYR A 143 -23.61 -23.45 0.81
C TYR A 143 -24.33 -24.80 0.86
N LYS A 144 -25.26 -25.05 -0.07
CA LYS A 144 -25.97 -26.34 -0.16
C LYS A 144 -25.01 -27.49 -0.43
N LEU A 145 -24.03 -27.28 -1.31
CA LEU A 145 -22.94 -28.21 -1.63
C LEU A 145 -21.94 -28.40 -0.48
N SER A 146 -21.52 -27.31 0.19
CA SER A 146 -20.56 -27.39 1.30
C SER A 146 -21.18 -28.07 2.53
N VAL A 147 -22.47 -27.89 2.76
CA VAL A 147 -23.20 -28.49 3.88
C VAL A 147 -23.50 -29.95 3.57
N SER A 148 -23.90 -30.32 2.35
CA SER A 148 -24.05 -31.73 1.95
C SER A 148 -22.71 -32.47 1.93
N GLY A 149 -21.64 -31.85 1.43
CA GLY A 149 -20.30 -32.44 1.39
C GLY A 149 -19.64 -32.62 2.76
N LYS A 150 -19.79 -31.67 3.70
CA LYS A 150 -19.19 -31.78 5.05
C LYS A 150 -20.05 -32.50 6.08
N LEU A 151 -21.38 -32.55 5.95
CA LEU A 151 -22.22 -33.37 6.83
C LEU A 151 -22.27 -34.84 6.40
N LEU A 152 -22.00 -35.17 5.13
CA LEU A 152 -21.89 -36.56 4.68
C LEU A 152 -20.43 -37.06 4.67
N GLY A 153 -19.43 -36.20 4.39
CA GLY A 153 -18.02 -36.58 4.34
C GLY A 153 -17.31 -36.72 5.69
N GLY A 154 -18.04 -36.65 6.81
CA GLY A 154 -17.47 -36.75 8.16
C GLY A 154 -17.76 -38.07 8.90
N MET A 155 -18.49 -39.01 8.29
CA MET A 155 -18.88 -40.26 8.98
C MET A 155 -18.80 -41.53 8.14
N LEU A 156 -17.96 -41.55 7.11
CA LEU A 156 -17.55 -42.79 6.48
C LEU A 156 -16.04 -42.73 6.26
N ASP A 157 -15.30 -43.62 6.92
CA ASP A 157 -13.99 -44.12 6.46
C ASP A 157 -14.15 -44.91 5.13
N ASP A 158 -15.06 -44.45 4.26
CA ASP A 158 -15.20 -44.98 2.92
C ASP A 158 -14.16 -44.24 2.09
N TYR A 159 -13.02 -44.91 1.92
CA TYR A 159 -12.06 -44.69 0.86
C TYR A 159 -12.75 -44.07 -0.37
N ASP A 160 -12.57 -42.76 -0.58
CA ASP A 160 -13.02 -42.08 -1.78
C ASP A 160 -11.88 -42.16 -2.81
N PRO A 161 -11.98 -43.03 -3.82
CA PRO A 161 -10.92 -43.23 -4.79
C PRO A 161 -10.56 -41.94 -5.55
N TYR A 162 -11.50 -40.99 -5.69
CA TYR A 162 -11.25 -39.70 -6.33
C TYR A 162 -10.33 -38.82 -5.49
N GLN A 163 -10.60 -38.70 -4.18
CA GLN A 163 -9.78 -37.88 -3.27
C GLN A 163 -8.37 -38.45 -3.11
N GLU A 164 -8.21 -39.78 -3.11
CA GLU A 164 -6.89 -40.40 -3.11
C GLU A 164 -6.12 -40.12 -4.40
N ALA A 165 -6.78 -40.24 -5.56
CA ALA A 165 -6.14 -39.93 -6.83
C ALA A 165 -5.78 -38.44 -6.97
N LEU A 166 -6.64 -37.53 -6.49
CA LEU A 166 -6.35 -36.09 -6.42
C LEU A 166 -5.14 -35.82 -5.51
N LYS A 167 -5.08 -36.46 -4.34
CA LYS A 167 -3.94 -36.35 -3.42
C LYS A 167 -2.65 -36.88 -4.04
N ASN A 168 -2.69 -38.01 -4.73
CA ASN A 168 -1.54 -38.61 -5.41
C ASN A 168 -1.07 -37.70 -6.55
N PHE A 169 -1.98 -37.22 -7.39
CA PHE A 169 -1.67 -36.28 -8.46
C PHE A 169 -1.08 -34.97 -7.93
N LYS A 170 -1.69 -34.39 -6.89
CA LYS A 170 -1.15 -33.19 -6.21
C LYS A 170 0.25 -33.44 -5.65
N THR A 171 0.49 -34.58 -5.02
CA THR A 171 1.80 -34.94 -4.46
C THR A 171 2.84 -35.06 -5.58
N HIS A 172 2.47 -35.69 -6.70
CA HIS A 172 3.31 -35.78 -7.90
C HIS A 172 3.66 -34.40 -8.47
N LEU A 173 2.68 -33.50 -8.62
CA LEU A 173 2.92 -32.14 -9.14
C LEU A 173 3.82 -31.32 -8.21
N LEU A 174 3.68 -31.47 -6.89
CA LEU A 174 4.57 -30.83 -5.91
C LEU A 174 6.00 -31.39 -5.95
N ASP A 175 6.15 -32.63 -6.41
CA ASP A 175 7.44 -33.31 -6.55
C ASP A 175 8.09 -33.10 -7.93
N LEU A 176 7.36 -32.54 -8.91
CA LEU A 176 7.87 -32.28 -10.27
C LEU A 176 9.08 -31.34 -10.25
N ALA A 177 10.21 -31.86 -10.72
CA ALA A 177 11.48 -31.18 -10.76
C ALA A 177 11.63 -30.25 -11.97
N ASN A 178 10.89 -30.46 -13.06
CA ASN A 178 10.92 -29.58 -14.24
C ASN A 178 9.95 -28.40 -14.04
N PRO A 179 10.44 -27.18 -13.75
CA PRO A 179 9.58 -26.03 -13.47
C PRO A 179 8.80 -25.53 -14.69
N LEU A 180 9.31 -25.71 -15.92
CA LEU A 180 8.57 -25.32 -17.12
C LEU A 180 7.39 -26.25 -17.38
N LEU A 181 7.61 -27.55 -17.17
CA LEU A 181 6.55 -28.53 -17.30
C LEU A 181 5.47 -28.29 -16.25
N LEU A 182 5.87 -28.02 -15.00
CA LEU A 182 4.94 -27.67 -13.93
C LEU A 182 4.12 -26.43 -14.30
N LYS A 183 4.76 -25.38 -14.83
CA LYS A 183 4.09 -24.17 -15.31
C LYS A 183 3.07 -24.49 -16.40
N ASP A 184 3.46 -25.22 -17.45
CA ASP A 184 2.56 -25.58 -18.55
C ASP A 184 1.35 -26.40 -18.04
N ILE A 185 1.57 -27.32 -17.09
CA ILE A 185 0.48 -28.07 -16.43
C ILE A 185 -0.43 -27.14 -15.63
N MET A 186 0.11 -26.19 -14.87
CA MET A 186 -0.68 -25.24 -14.09
C MET A 186 -1.52 -24.30 -14.98
N ASP A 187 -0.94 -23.85 -16.09
CA ASP A 187 -1.63 -23.02 -17.08
C ASP A 187 -2.77 -23.81 -17.72
N LYS A 188 -2.54 -25.07 -18.09
CA LYS A 188 -3.60 -25.98 -18.57
C LYS A 188 -4.66 -26.26 -17.52
N LEU A 189 -4.30 -26.50 -16.26
CA LEU A 189 -5.28 -26.70 -15.17
C LEU A 189 -6.14 -25.45 -14.96
N THR A 190 -5.55 -24.26 -15.05
CA THR A 190 -6.26 -22.99 -14.98
C THR A 190 -7.25 -22.87 -16.14
N GLN A 191 -6.82 -23.19 -17.36
CA GLN A 191 -7.66 -23.19 -18.55
C GLN A 191 -8.83 -24.19 -18.41
N ILE A 192 -8.55 -25.44 -18.02
CA ILE A 192 -9.56 -26.49 -17.82
C ILE A 192 -10.58 -26.10 -16.75
N SER A 193 -10.16 -25.37 -15.70
CA SER A 193 -11.09 -24.88 -14.68
C SER A 193 -12.15 -23.91 -15.22
N GLN A 194 -11.88 -23.28 -16.37
CA GLN A 194 -12.76 -22.33 -17.06
C GLN A 194 -13.51 -22.98 -18.24
N ASP A 195 -12.93 -24.01 -18.85
CA ASP A 195 -13.50 -24.74 -19.98
C ASP A 195 -14.53 -25.80 -19.55
N VAL A 196 -15.32 -26.30 -20.51
CA VAL A 196 -16.27 -27.41 -20.33
C VAL A 196 -15.50 -28.73 -20.21
N ILE A 197 -15.70 -29.45 -19.10
CA ILE A 197 -15.15 -30.79 -18.90
C ILE A 197 -16.20 -31.80 -19.38
N ASP A 198 -15.90 -32.56 -20.43
CA ASP A 198 -16.74 -33.69 -20.84
C ASP A 198 -16.58 -34.82 -19.81
N SER A 199 -17.68 -35.19 -19.17
CA SER A 199 -17.71 -36.24 -18.14
C SER A 199 -17.25 -37.61 -18.64
N ASN A 200 -17.35 -37.88 -19.94
CA ASN A 200 -16.97 -39.16 -20.54
C ASN A 200 -15.49 -39.22 -20.91
N GLU A 201 -14.90 -38.07 -21.25
CA GLU A 201 -13.48 -37.97 -21.62
C GLU A 201 -12.59 -37.57 -20.44
N GLY A 202 -13.18 -36.94 -19.42
CA GLY A 202 -12.48 -36.37 -18.27
C GLY A 202 -11.62 -35.17 -18.67
N ILE A 203 -10.41 -35.08 -18.12
CA ILE A 203 -9.47 -33.97 -18.32
C ILE A 203 -8.25 -34.35 -19.17
N GLN A 204 -8.01 -35.64 -19.44
CA GLN A 204 -6.76 -36.10 -20.06
C GLN A 204 -6.51 -35.50 -21.45
N ASN A 205 -7.55 -35.35 -22.28
CA ASN A 205 -7.43 -34.83 -23.64
C ASN A 205 -6.93 -33.38 -23.69
N HIS A 206 -7.17 -32.59 -22.64
CA HIS A 206 -6.70 -31.20 -22.55
C HIS A 206 -5.17 -31.08 -22.38
N PHE A 207 -4.48 -32.19 -22.07
CA PHE A 207 -3.02 -32.26 -21.95
C PHE A 207 -2.34 -32.93 -23.15
N SER A 208 -3.09 -33.28 -24.20
CA SER A 208 -2.56 -34.02 -25.36
C SER A 208 -1.52 -33.25 -26.17
N ASP A 209 -1.53 -31.93 -26.08
CA ASP A 209 -0.53 -31.04 -26.69
C ASP A 209 0.74 -30.88 -25.86
N LEU A 210 0.73 -31.32 -24.60
CA LEU A 210 1.90 -31.29 -23.72
C LEU A 210 2.72 -32.57 -23.81
N LEU A 211 4.04 -32.41 -23.92
CA LEU A 211 5.00 -33.50 -23.83
C LEU A 211 5.23 -33.87 -22.36
N LEU A 212 4.37 -34.74 -21.83
CA LEU A 212 4.41 -35.20 -20.44
C LEU A 212 5.33 -36.43 -20.27
N PRO A 213 6.17 -36.48 -19.22
CA PRO A 213 6.86 -37.70 -18.78
C PRO A 213 5.90 -38.87 -18.51
N HIS A 214 6.40 -40.09 -18.67
CA HIS A 214 5.58 -41.30 -18.48
C HIS A 214 4.98 -41.42 -17.07
N ASP A 215 5.76 -41.14 -16.03
CA ASP A 215 5.29 -41.13 -14.63
C ASP A 215 4.18 -40.09 -14.40
N THR A 216 4.32 -38.91 -15.01
CA THR A 216 3.30 -37.84 -14.97
C THR A 216 2.02 -38.25 -15.72
N LEU A 217 2.16 -38.90 -16.87
CA LEU A 217 1.04 -39.46 -17.62
C LEU A 217 0.30 -40.53 -16.82
N VAL A 218 1.01 -41.40 -16.11
CA VAL A 218 0.39 -42.45 -15.27
C VAL A 218 -0.43 -41.81 -14.15
N CYS A 219 0.12 -40.82 -13.42
CA CYS A 219 -0.63 -40.11 -12.38
C CYS A 219 -1.84 -39.35 -12.94
N LEU A 220 -1.69 -38.70 -14.10
CA LEU A 220 -2.79 -38.00 -14.76
C LEU A 220 -3.88 -38.98 -15.22
N GLN A 221 -3.50 -40.12 -15.79
CA GLN A 221 -4.43 -41.17 -16.24
C GLN A 221 -5.20 -41.78 -15.07
N GLU A 222 -4.53 -42.02 -13.94
CA GLU A 222 -5.17 -42.52 -12.73
C GLU A 222 -6.22 -41.51 -12.22
N TYR A 223 -5.85 -40.24 -12.10
CA TYR A 223 -6.77 -39.18 -11.68
C TYR A 223 -7.94 -39.02 -12.67
N ASN A 224 -7.66 -39.01 -13.97
CA ASN A 224 -8.67 -38.96 -15.03
C ASN A 224 -9.66 -40.14 -14.96
N THR A 225 -9.14 -41.34 -14.73
CA THR A 225 -9.94 -42.56 -14.60
C THR A 225 -10.93 -42.45 -13.43
N GLN A 226 -10.51 -41.84 -12.31
CA GLN A 226 -11.42 -41.64 -11.18
C GLN A 226 -12.48 -40.56 -11.45
N ILE A 227 -12.13 -39.49 -12.17
CA ILE A 227 -13.12 -38.49 -12.62
C ILE A 227 -14.21 -39.13 -13.49
N ILE A 228 -13.80 -39.95 -14.47
CA ILE A 228 -14.74 -40.64 -15.38
C ILE A 228 -15.60 -41.64 -14.60
N LYS A 229 -14.99 -42.46 -13.72
CA LYS A 229 -15.74 -43.41 -12.88
C LYS A 229 -16.73 -42.71 -11.95
N TRP A 230 -16.33 -41.60 -11.34
CA TRP A 230 -17.20 -40.82 -10.46
C TRP A 230 -18.38 -40.24 -11.23
N SER A 231 -18.12 -39.69 -12.42
CA SER A 231 -19.14 -39.15 -13.32
C SER A 231 -20.10 -40.24 -13.81
N ALA A 232 -19.58 -41.40 -14.22
CA ALA A 232 -20.38 -42.53 -14.69
C ALA A 232 -21.22 -43.20 -13.58
N SER A 233 -20.88 -43.00 -12.31
CA SER A 233 -21.64 -43.53 -11.17
C SER A 233 -22.98 -42.81 -10.94
N LYS A 234 -23.21 -41.67 -11.62
CA LYS A 234 -24.41 -40.85 -11.46
C LYS A 234 -25.35 -40.97 -12.65
N LEU A 235 -26.65 -41.04 -12.34
CA LEU A 235 -27.71 -41.26 -13.34
C LEU A 235 -28.47 -39.97 -13.70
N ASP A 236 -28.31 -38.89 -12.92
CA ASP A 236 -29.00 -37.60 -13.13
C ASP A 236 -28.02 -36.54 -13.67
N GLU A 237 -28.42 -35.85 -14.74
CA GLU A 237 -27.70 -34.77 -15.40
C GLU A 237 -27.37 -33.62 -14.42
N LYS A 238 -28.26 -33.35 -13.46
CA LYS A 238 -28.00 -32.31 -12.43
C LYS A 238 -26.91 -32.71 -11.43
N GLU A 239 -26.74 -34.00 -11.15
CA GLU A 239 -25.65 -34.47 -10.28
C GLU A 239 -24.30 -34.43 -11.00
N LEU A 240 -24.32 -34.59 -12.33
CA LEU A 240 -23.15 -34.49 -13.19
C LEU A 240 -22.56 -33.07 -13.17
N ASP A 241 -23.41 -32.05 -13.32
CA ASP A 241 -22.99 -30.63 -13.25
C ASP A 241 -22.31 -30.31 -11.90
N VAL A 242 -22.80 -30.90 -10.82
CA VAL A 242 -22.24 -30.74 -9.48
C VAL A 242 -20.85 -31.37 -9.37
N ILE A 243 -20.65 -32.55 -9.95
CA ILE A 243 -19.34 -33.22 -10.01
C ILE A 243 -18.36 -32.39 -10.84
N VAL A 244 -18.76 -31.95 -12.03
CA VAL A 244 -17.92 -31.12 -12.91
C VAL A 244 -17.50 -29.84 -12.20
N GLN A 245 -18.43 -29.16 -11.52
CA GLN A 245 -18.10 -27.95 -10.76
C GLN A 245 -17.17 -28.24 -9.58
N HIS A 246 -17.30 -29.40 -8.91
CA HIS A 246 -16.38 -29.81 -7.84
C HIS A 246 -14.96 -30.03 -8.38
N VAL A 247 -14.82 -30.76 -9.48
CA VAL A 247 -13.53 -30.97 -10.15
C VAL A 247 -12.92 -29.63 -10.55
N ARG A 248 -13.68 -28.72 -11.20
CA ARG A 248 -13.19 -27.37 -11.54
C ARG A 248 -12.64 -26.60 -10.33
N ASN A 249 -13.36 -26.66 -9.20
CA ASN A 249 -12.93 -26.00 -7.98
C ASN A 249 -11.63 -26.60 -7.43
N ASP A 250 -11.48 -27.93 -7.45
CA ASP A 250 -10.26 -28.63 -7.02
C ASP A 250 -9.06 -28.29 -7.93
N LEU A 251 -9.26 -28.26 -9.26
CA LEU A 251 -8.20 -27.88 -10.22
C LEU A 251 -7.77 -26.41 -10.03
N SER A 252 -8.73 -25.51 -9.81
CA SER A 252 -8.46 -24.10 -9.53
C SER A 252 -7.67 -23.92 -8.22
N GLN A 253 -8.04 -24.65 -7.16
CA GLN A 253 -7.29 -24.64 -5.90
C GLN A 253 -5.88 -25.20 -6.07
N LEU A 254 -5.72 -26.29 -6.83
CA LEU A 254 -4.42 -26.89 -7.12
C LEU A 254 -3.51 -25.93 -7.89
N ALA A 255 -4.04 -25.27 -8.92
CA ALA A 255 -3.33 -24.28 -9.72
C ALA A 255 -2.86 -23.08 -8.88
N ASN A 256 -3.66 -22.63 -7.92
CA ASN A 256 -3.33 -21.50 -7.06
C ASN A 256 -2.29 -21.84 -5.98
N GLN A 257 -2.32 -23.06 -5.43
CA GLN A 257 -1.39 -23.47 -4.35
C GLN A 257 0.06 -23.64 -4.79
N ILE A 258 0.30 -23.92 -6.07
CA ILE A 258 1.63 -24.30 -6.58
C ILE A 258 2.41 -23.09 -7.13
N ARG A 259 1.75 -21.95 -7.37
CA ARG A 259 2.41 -20.73 -7.90
C ARG A 259 3.42 -20.08 -6.94
N GLU A 260 3.46 -20.46 -5.67
CA GLU A 260 4.42 -19.93 -4.69
C GLU A 260 5.78 -20.65 -4.77
N GLY A 261 6.66 -20.17 -5.65
CA GLY A 261 8.08 -20.56 -5.65
C GLY A 261 8.68 -20.77 -7.02
N GLU A 262 8.46 -19.83 -7.95
CA GLU A 262 9.11 -19.84 -9.26
C GLU A 262 10.62 -20.08 -9.11
N TYR A 263 11.08 -21.25 -9.57
CA TYR A 263 12.49 -21.46 -9.79
C TYR A 263 12.97 -20.37 -10.73
N THR A 264 13.97 -19.59 -10.31
CA THR A 264 14.62 -18.62 -11.18
C THR A 264 15.30 -19.37 -12.32
N LEU A 265 14.56 -19.54 -13.41
CA LEU A 265 15.08 -20.12 -14.65
C LEU A 265 15.92 -19.05 -15.34
N TRP A 266 17.19 -19.36 -15.56
CA TRP A 266 18.04 -18.58 -16.44
C TRP A 266 17.95 -19.13 -17.87
N GLU A 267 18.20 -18.27 -18.85
CA GLU A 267 17.97 -18.56 -20.29
C GLU A 267 18.53 -19.91 -20.78
N PRO A 268 19.78 -20.31 -20.48
CA PRO A 268 20.30 -21.64 -20.83
C PRO A 268 19.50 -22.80 -20.21
N LEU A 269 19.08 -22.68 -18.95
CA LEU A 269 18.31 -23.75 -18.29
C LEU A 269 16.91 -23.86 -18.88
N ASN A 270 16.31 -22.71 -19.25
CA ASN A 270 15.03 -22.67 -19.95
C ASN A 270 15.14 -23.40 -21.30
N VAL A 271 16.19 -23.15 -22.07
CA VAL A 271 16.44 -23.85 -23.34
C VAL A 271 16.61 -25.36 -23.12
N LEU A 272 17.38 -25.78 -22.11
CA LEU A 272 17.56 -27.20 -21.79
C LEU A 272 16.24 -27.89 -21.46
N PHE A 273 15.38 -27.28 -20.63
CA PHE A 273 14.09 -27.85 -20.24
C PHE A 273 12.98 -27.69 -21.29
N LYS A 274 13.20 -26.93 -22.36
CA LYS A 274 12.31 -26.88 -23.53
C LYS A 274 12.58 -27.99 -24.54
N LEU A 275 13.76 -28.61 -24.51
CA LEU A 275 14.07 -29.72 -25.42
C LEU A 275 13.06 -30.86 -25.19
N PRO A 276 12.34 -31.30 -26.25
CA PRO A 276 11.37 -32.39 -26.15
C PRO A 276 11.93 -33.65 -25.47
N GLU A 277 13.19 -33.97 -25.76
CA GLU A 277 13.87 -35.16 -25.24
C GLU A 277 14.20 -35.08 -23.75
N ILE A 278 14.33 -33.85 -23.21
CA ILE A 278 14.49 -33.59 -21.78
C ILE A 278 13.12 -33.52 -21.10
N ARG A 279 12.11 -32.95 -21.78
CA ARG A 279 10.74 -32.82 -21.24
C ARG A 279 10.08 -34.15 -20.91
N ILE A 280 10.35 -35.20 -21.69
CA ILE A 280 9.75 -36.53 -21.49
C ILE A 280 10.51 -37.40 -20.47
N LEU A 281 11.60 -36.91 -19.89
CA LEU A 281 12.36 -37.68 -18.90
C LEU A 281 11.52 -37.89 -17.63
N PRO A 282 11.56 -39.10 -17.01
CA PRO A 282 10.97 -39.33 -15.70
C PRO A 282 11.46 -38.30 -14.66
N ASN A 283 10.62 -37.98 -13.68
CA ASN A 283 10.89 -36.93 -12.72
C ASN A 283 12.21 -37.13 -11.95
N ASP A 284 12.52 -38.39 -11.59
CA ASP A 284 13.77 -38.75 -10.91
C ASP A 284 15.02 -38.45 -11.75
N ASN A 285 14.93 -38.57 -13.07
CA ASN A 285 16.01 -38.20 -13.98
C ASN A 285 16.22 -36.68 -14.00
N VAL A 286 15.13 -35.90 -14.01
CA VAL A 286 15.21 -34.44 -13.92
C VAL A 286 15.80 -34.01 -12.57
N LYS A 287 15.42 -34.65 -11.46
CA LYS A 287 16.04 -34.43 -10.13
C LYS A 287 17.54 -34.67 -10.16
N ASN A 288 17.99 -35.75 -10.80
CA ASN A 288 19.41 -36.05 -10.97
C ASN A 288 20.15 -34.99 -11.81
N ILE A 289 19.52 -34.46 -12.86
CA ILE A 289 20.05 -33.33 -13.65
C ILE A 289 20.22 -32.09 -12.76
N ILE A 290 19.19 -31.71 -12.00
CA ILE A 290 19.23 -30.56 -11.08
C ILE A 290 20.31 -30.77 -10.00
N GLN A 291 20.44 -31.97 -9.47
CA GLN A 291 21.49 -32.31 -8.51
C GLN A 291 22.89 -32.09 -9.12
N CYS A 292 23.10 -32.50 -10.38
CA CYS A 292 24.36 -32.24 -11.09
C CYS A 292 24.60 -30.75 -11.34
N ILE A 293 23.56 -29.99 -11.68
CA ILE A 293 23.61 -28.51 -11.81
C ILE A 293 23.98 -27.86 -10.47
N ASN A 294 23.49 -28.41 -9.36
CA ASN A 294 23.81 -27.93 -8.01
C ASN A 294 25.26 -28.19 -7.61
N GLN A 295 25.87 -29.26 -8.11
CA GLN A 295 27.28 -29.57 -7.87
C GLN A 295 28.27 -28.79 -8.75
N ARG A 296 27.78 -27.96 -9.69
CA ARG A 296 28.61 -27.14 -10.60
C ARG A 296 29.68 -27.92 -11.38
N ASN A 297 29.46 -29.21 -11.64
CA ASN A 297 30.38 -30.05 -12.40
C ASN A 297 29.82 -30.31 -13.81
N VAL A 298 30.35 -29.58 -14.79
CA VAL A 298 29.90 -29.62 -16.19
C VAL A 298 30.03 -31.03 -16.78
N GLU A 299 31.12 -31.74 -16.50
CA GLU A 299 31.37 -33.07 -17.09
C GLU A 299 30.44 -34.13 -16.50
N ARG A 300 30.18 -34.06 -15.20
CA ARG A 300 29.18 -34.92 -14.54
C ARG A 300 27.78 -34.65 -15.07
N LEU A 301 27.39 -33.38 -15.21
CA LEU A 301 26.11 -32.98 -15.80
C LEU A 301 25.98 -33.51 -17.24
N ARG A 302 27.02 -33.36 -18.06
CA ARG A 302 27.07 -33.85 -19.43
C ARG A 302 26.87 -35.35 -19.50
N ASN A 303 27.64 -36.12 -18.73
CA ASN A 303 27.54 -37.57 -18.73
C ASN A 303 26.18 -38.06 -18.23
N CYS A 304 25.60 -37.36 -17.26
CA CYS A 304 24.24 -37.62 -16.75
C CYS A 304 23.18 -37.40 -17.85
N VAL A 305 23.21 -36.25 -18.53
CA VAL A 305 22.25 -35.92 -19.59
C VAL A 305 22.41 -36.86 -20.79
N LEU A 306 23.64 -37.11 -21.26
CA LEU A 306 23.88 -37.98 -22.41
C LEU A 306 23.51 -39.44 -22.16
N SER A 307 23.70 -39.96 -20.94
CA SER A 307 23.30 -41.34 -20.63
C SER A 307 21.78 -41.52 -20.64
N MET A 308 21.03 -40.53 -20.11
CA MET A 308 19.56 -40.51 -20.12
C MET A 308 18.98 -40.39 -21.53
N LEU A 309 19.61 -39.56 -22.38
CA LEU A 309 19.20 -39.42 -23.78
C LEU A 309 19.48 -40.71 -24.56
N LYS A 310 20.64 -41.33 -24.32
CA LYS A 310 21.01 -42.61 -24.95
C LYS A 310 20.05 -43.73 -24.56
N SER A 311 19.59 -43.80 -23.31
CA SER A 311 18.59 -44.80 -22.90
C SER A 311 17.23 -44.62 -23.60
N ASN A 312 16.93 -43.39 -24.06
CA ASN A 312 15.73 -43.09 -24.83
C ASN A 312 15.94 -43.18 -26.35
N GLY A 313 17.08 -43.73 -26.81
CA GLY A 313 17.39 -43.87 -28.23
C GLY A 313 17.72 -42.56 -28.95
N VAL A 314 17.95 -41.48 -28.22
CA VAL A 314 18.28 -40.16 -28.80
C VAL A 314 19.80 -40.03 -28.94
N SER A 315 20.27 -39.77 -30.15
CA SER A 315 21.68 -39.51 -30.41
C SER A 315 22.07 -38.07 -30.09
N GLU A 316 23.31 -37.87 -29.60
CA GLU A 316 23.87 -36.52 -29.35
C GLU A 316 23.86 -35.66 -30.63
N SER A 317 24.07 -36.27 -31.81
CA SER A 317 24.05 -35.56 -33.08
C SER A 317 22.67 -34.97 -33.42
N SER A 318 21.58 -35.69 -33.15
CA SER A 318 20.20 -35.22 -33.39
C SER A 318 19.88 -33.97 -32.56
N ILE A 319 20.28 -33.96 -31.28
CA ILE A 319 20.06 -32.82 -30.39
C ILE A 319 20.91 -31.63 -30.81
N ASN A 320 22.16 -31.87 -31.18
CA ASN A 320 23.05 -30.82 -31.67
C ASN A 320 22.52 -30.17 -32.95
N GLU A 321 21.88 -30.93 -33.83
CA GLU A 321 21.23 -30.38 -35.02
C GLU A 321 20.05 -29.47 -34.67
N LYS A 322 19.18 -29.88 -33.72
CA LYS A 322 18.07 -29.05 -33.24
C LYS A 322 18.55 -27.77 -32.57
N LEU A 323 19.53 -27.86 -31.67
CA LEU A 323 20.08 -26.69 -30.96
C LEU A 323 20.63 -25.65 -31.94
N ARG A 324 21.31 -26.08 -33.02
CA ARG A 324 21.81 -25.18 -34.07
C ARG A 324 20.70 -24.46 -34.86
N LYS A 325 19.54 -25.09 -35.00
CA LYS A 325 18.40 -24.53 -35.76
C LYS A 325 17.56 -23.57 -34.91
N GLU A 326 17.37 -23.88 -33.64
CA GLU A 326 16.37 -23.21 -32.80
C GLU A 326 16.96 -22.26 -31.76
N THR A 327 18.27 -22.27 -31.54
CA THR A 327 18.90 -21.57 -30.42
C THR A 327 20.26 -20.98 -30.79
N ILE A 328 20.83 -20.16 -29.90
CA ILE A 328 22.21 -19.68 -30.03
C ILE A 328 23.26 -20.77 -29.73
N TYR A 329 22.85 -21.97 -29.31
CA TYR A 329 23.75 -23.02 -28.86
C TYR A 329 24.14 -23.99 -29.98
N THR A 330 25.43 -24.15 -30.25
CA THR A 330 25.91 -24.99 -31.37
C THR A 330 25.90 -26.49 -31.09
N ASN A 331 25.84 -26.87 -29.80
CA ASN A 331 25.78 -28.26 -29.33
C ASN A 331 25.37 -28.31 -27.84
N ILE A 332 24.94 -29.50 -27.39
CA ILE A 332 24.49 -29.77 -26.02
C ILE A 332 25.59 -29.51 -24.99
N LYS A 333 26.86 -29.77 -25.33
CA LYS A 333 28.00 -29.52 -24.44
C LYS A 333 28.13 -28.02 -24.11
N MET A 334 27.99 -27.17 -25.11
CA MET A 334 28.03 -25.72 -24.93
C MET A 334 26.84 -25.22 -24.10
N LEU A 335 25.63 -25.72 -24.38
CA LEU A 335 24.44 -25.42 -23.59
C LEU A 335 24.63 -25.79 -22.11
N LEU A 336 25.06 -27.03 -21.82
CA LEU A 336 25.28 -27.49 -20.44
C LEU A 336 26.40 -26.72 -19.73
N GLY A 337 27.46 -26.32 -20.45
CA GLY A 337 28.48 -25.42 -19.91
C GLY A 337 27.88 -24.08 -19.50
N GLN A 338 27.07 -23.47 -20.36
CA GLN A 338 26.39 -22.20 -20.10
C GLN A 338 25.32 -22.32 -19.00
N VAL A 339 24.66 -23.47 -18.85
CA VAL A 339 23.77 -23.75 -17.71
C VAL A 339 24.53 -23.65 -16.39
N ILE A 340 25.74 -24.20 -16.29
CA ILE A 340 26.54 -24.08 -15.07
C ILE A 340 27.12 -22.67 -14.89
N GLU A 341 27.67 -22.10 -15.97
CA GLU A 341 28.39 -20.81 -15.95
C GLU A 341 27.46 -19.64 -15.62
N LYS A 342 26.29 -19.58 -16.26
CA LYS A 342 25.29 -18.51 -16.04
C LYS A 342 24.34 -18.82 -14.89
N LYS A 343 24.54 -19.92 -14.14
CA LYS A 343 23.73 -20.23 -12.97
C LYS A 343 23.81 -19.06 -12.00
N PRO A 344 22.67 -18.44 -11.62
CA PRO A 344 22.71 -17.35 -10.67
C PRO A 344 23.41 -17.81 -9.38
N PRO A 345 24.22 -16.94 -8.74
CA PRO A 345 24.74 -17.25 -7.43
C PRO A 345 23.56 -17.59 -6.53
N PRO A 346 23.67 -18.63 -5.69
CA PRO A 346 22.55 -19.02 -4.85
C PRO A 346 22.24 -17.85 -3.92
N GLU A 347 20.99 -17.37 -3.94
CA GLU A 347 20.56 -16.22 -3.15
C GLU A 347 20.22 -16.61 -1.70
N GLY A 348 20.05 -17.90 -1.42
CA GLY A 348 19.65 -18.36 -0.10
C GLY A 348 20.74 -18.25 0.97
N ILE A 349 20.30 -18.15 2.23
CA ILE A 349 21.19 -17.99 3.39
C ILE A 349 22.13 -19.19 3.63
N VAL A 350 21.70 -20.42 3.37
CA VAL A 350 22.49 -21.65 3.55
C VAL A 350 23.64 -21.62 2.56
N ALA A 351 23.35 -21.27 1.32
CA ALA A 351 24.35 -21.23 0.28
C ALA A 351 25.37 -20.09 0.46
N ASN A 352 24.99 -19.04 1.18
CA ASN A 352 25.88 -17.95 1.56
C ASN A 352 26.41 -18.10 2.99
N TRP A 353 26.13 -19.19 3.70
CA TRP A 353 26.38 -19.30 5.15
C TRP A 353 27.85 -19.16 5.51
N ASP A 354 28.76 -19.61 4.65
CA ASP A 354 30.22 -19.57 4.86
C ASP A 354 30.88 -18.28 4.37
N GLN A 355 30.09 -17.37 3.78
CA GLN A 355 30.62 -16.07 3.34
C GLN A 355 31.08 -15.23 4.54
N ARG A 356 32.07 -14.37 4.30
CA ARG A 356 32.55 -13.44 5.32
C ARG A 356 31.48 -12.39 5.65
N SER A 357 31.50 -11.82 6.85
CA SER A 357 30.46 -10.89 7.29
C SER A 357 30.32 -9.65 6.40
N ASP A 358 31.42 -9.18 5.81
CA ASP A 358 31.46 -8.05 4.87
C ASP A 358 30.77 -8.35 3.53
N PHE A 359 30.67 -9.63 3.11
CA PHE A 359 29.90 -10.02 1.93
C PHE A 359 28.44 -9.58 2.03
N PHE A 360 27.85 -9.63 3.22
CA PHE A 360 26.42 -9.35 3.41
C PHE A 360 26.09 -7.86 3.47
N VAL A 361 27.08 -6.98 3.64
CA VAL A 361 26.85 -5.54 3.79
C VAL A 361 26.38 -4.96 2.46
N ASN A 362 25.34 -4.11 2.51
CA ASN A 362 24.65 -3.53 1.34
C ASN A 362 23.90 -4.55 0.48
N LYS A 363 23.58 -5.74 1.00
CA LYS A 363 22.64 -6.67 0.39
C LYS A 363 21.26 -6.53 1.02
N THR A 364 20.20 -6.87 0.29
CA THR A 364 18.85 -6.95 0.85
C THR A 364 18.62 -8.33 1.44
N LEU A 365 18.12 -8.38 2.68
CA LEU A 365 17.60 -9.58 3.30
C LEU A 365 16.08 -9.62 3.10
N ASN A 366 15.59 -10.68 2.48
CA ASN A 366 14.17 -11.03 2.41
C ASN A 366 13.93 -12.29 3.23
N LEU A 367 13.11 -12.17 4.27
CA LEU A 367 12.77 -13.24 5.19
C LEU A 367 11.26 -13.47 5.14
N THR A 368 10.83 -14.60 4.63
CA THR A 368 9.42 -14.99 4.60
C THR A 368 9.13 -15.93 5.77
N ASN A 369 8.05 -15.66 6.50
CA ASN A 369 7.58 -16.56 7.54
C ASN A 369 6.79 -17.71 6.87
N PRO A 370 7.25 -18.98 6.97
CA PRO A 370 6.59 -20.09 6.28
C PRO A 370 5.19 -20.41 6.82
N GLU A 371 4.87 -20.01 8.05
CA GLU A 371 3.56 -20.28 8.67
C GLU A 371 2.52 -19.20 8.33
N THR A 372 2.96 -17.93 8.19
CA THR A 372 2.05 -16.79 7.99
C THR A 372 2.13 -16.16 6.60
N GLY A 373 3.17 -16.46 5.82
CA GLY A 373 3.48 -15.78 4.56
C GLY A 373 4.00 -14.33 4.75
N GLU A 374 4.19 -13.88 5.98
CA GLU A 374 4.64 -12.51 6.26
C GLU A 374 6.09 -12.30 5.76
N LEU A 375 6.27 -11.30 4.88
CA LEU A 375 7.56 -10.95 4.31
C LEU A 375 8.22 -9.82 5.10
N TYR A 376 9.41 -10.10 5.61
CA TYR A 376 10.32 -9.16 6.26
C TYR A 376 11.44 -8.80 5.31
N THR A 377 11.51 -7.54 4.87
CA THR A 377 12.54 -7.06 3.96
C THR A 377 13.36 -5.96 4.60
N GLY A 378 14.68 -5.98 4.40
CA GLY A 378 15.53 -4.83 4.77
C GLY A 378 16.97 -4.94 4.30
N SER A 379 17.57 -3.79 4.02
CA SER A 379 18.98 -3.68 3.62
C SER A 379 19.90 -3.91 4.82
N ILE A 380 20.90 -4.77 4.64
CA ILE A 380 21.86 -5.16 5.68
C ILE A 380 22.93 -4.08 5.78
N VAL A 381 22.95 -3.35 6.90
CA VAL A 381 23.97 -2.33 7.19
C VAL A 381 25.21 -2.94 7.81
N LYS A 382 25.03 -4.03 8.56
CA LYS A 382 26.12 -4.75 9.23
C LYS A 382 25.74 -6.21 9.44
N CYS A 383 26.70 -7.11 9.28
CA CYS A 383 26.57 -8.50 9.68
C CYS A 383 27.63 -8.83 10.72
N LEU A 384 27.26 -9.58 11.76
CA LEU A 384 28.18 -10.14 12.74
C LEU A 384 28.01 -11.66 12.76
N ARG A 385 29.13 -12.38 12.88
CA ARG A 385 29.15 -13.81 13.15
C ARG A 385 29.56 -14.03 14.59
N LYS A 386 28.73 -14.72 15.36
CA LYS A 386 28.98 -14.97 16.78
C LYS A 386 29.89 -16.19 16.92
N GLU A 387 31.03 -16.03 17.58
CA GLU A 387 32.07 -17.08 17.69
C GLU A 387 31.58 -18.34 18.41
N THR A 388 30.65 -18.20 19.37
CA THR A 388 30.23 -19.31 20.23
C THR A 388 29.40 -20.37 19.51
N ASP A 389 28.57 -19.95 18.55
CA ASP A 389 27.57 -20.79 17.91
C ASP A 389 27.48 -20.58 16.41
N ASN A 390 28.38 -19.79 15.81
CA ASN A 390 28.39 -19.40 14.40
C ASN A 390 27.09 -18.76 13.89
N SER A 391 26.25 -18.22 14.77
CA SER A 391 25.04 -17.48 14.37
C SER A 391 25.37 -16.21 13.61
N LEU A 392 24.53 -15.90 12.62
CA LEU A 392 24.57 -14.67 11.86
C LEU A 392 23.59 -13.67 12.48
N ILE A 393 24.08 -12.47 12.74
CA ILE A 393 23.30 -11.33 13.24
C ILE A 393 23.34 -10.24 12.18
N PHE A 394 22.23 -10.07 11.47
CA PHE A 394 22.05 -9.00 10.51
C PHE A 394 21.46 -7.77 11.20
N TYR A 395 22.14 -6.64 11.10
CA TYR A 395 21.60 -5.34 11.49
C TYR A 395 21.04 -4.70 10.23
N LEU A 396 19.72 -4.58 10.20
CA LEU A 396 19.00 -3.96 9.11
C LEU A 396 18.95 -2.44 9.27
N GLN A 397 18.72 -1.77 8.17
CA GLN A 397 18.59 -0.32 8.08
C GLN A 397 17.52 0.26 9.03
N ASN A 398 16.39 -0.43 9.16
CA ASN A 398 15.30 -0.02 10.05
C ASN A 398 15.60 -0.28 11.54
N GLN A 399 16.88 -0.48 11.89
CA GLN A 399 17.40 -0.78 13.23
C GLN A 399 16.96 -2.15 13.78
N SER A 400 16.30 -2.97 12.97
CA SER A 400 15.97 -4.35 13.33
C SER A 400 17.21 -5.22 13.29
N GLU A 401 17.29 -6.19 14.19
CA GLU A 401 18.32 -7.22 14.17
C GLU A 401 17.67 -8.56 13.82
N ILE A 402 18.25 -9.29 12.88
CA ILE A 402 17.81 -10.64 12.53
C ILE A 402 18.90 -11.61 12.92
N HIS A 403 18.60 -12.45 13.91
CA HIS A 403 19.49 -13.46 14.46
C HIS A 403 19.11 -14.81 13.86
N ILE A 404 20.04 -15.45 13.15
CA ILE A 404 19.84 -16.75 12.52
C ILE A 404 20.82 -17.74 13.14
N VAL A 405 20.29 -18.74 13.82
CA VAL A 405 21.10 -19.78 14.48
C VAL A 405 21.36 -20.91 13.48
N PRO A 406 22.62 -21.36 13.30
CA PRO A 406 22.91 -22.46 12.38
C PRO A 406 22.24 -23.75 12.83
N ASN A 407 22.09 -24.69 11.89
CA ASN A 407 21.48 -26.02 12.06
C ASN A 407 19.97 -26.02 12.33
N THR A 408 19.50 -25.17 13.24
CA THR A 408 18.06 -25.03 13.52
C THR A 408 17.39 -24.06 12.58
N TYR A 409 18.14 -23.12 12.00
CA TYR A 409 17.64 -21.98 11.22
C TYR A 409 16.52 -21.22 11.95
N LYS A 410 16.50 -21.29 13.28
CA LYS A 410 15.58 -20.53 14.10
C LYS A 410 15.91 -19.06 13.92
N VAL A 411 14.96 -18.31 13.38
CA VAL A 411 15.12 -16.89 13.13
C VAL A 411 14.47 -16.11 14.25
N LYS A 412 15.23 -15.20 14.84
CA LYS A 412 14.76 -14.25 15.85
C LYS A 412 14.93 -12.85 15.30
N ILE A 413 13.80 -12.17 15.08
CA ILE A 413 13.74 -10.78 14.66
C ILE A 413 13.63 -9.92 15.91
N ILE A 414 14.44 -8.88 15.99
CA ILE A 414 14.47 -7.92 17.09
C ILE A 414 14.30 -6.54 16.49
N GLU A 415 13.07 -6.05 16.43
CA GLU A 415 12.76 -4.70 15.97
C GLU A 415 13.12 -3.72 17.10
N ASN A 416 14.07 -2.83 16.85
CA ASN A 416 14.43 -1.76 17.79
C ASN A 416 13.87 -0.44 17.28
N HIS A 417 12.76 0.00 17.84
CA HIS A 417 12.25 1.33 17.56
C HIS A 417 12.79 2.32 18.59
N HIS A 418 13.54 3.30 18.12
CA HIS A 418 14.00 4.41 18.95
C HIS A 418 13.06 5.60 18.78
N HIS A 419 12.47 6.04 19.89
CA HIS A 419 11.65 7.24 19.93
C HIS A 419 12.30 8.25 20.89
N LYS A 420 12.20 9.54 20.58
CA LYS A 420 12.55 10.57 21.56
C LYS A 420 11.52 10.52 22.70
N LEU A 421 11.98 10.67 23.95
CA LEU A 421 11.14 10.41 25.14
C LEU A 421 9.82 11.20 25.12
N TRP A 422 9.87 12.51 24.92
CA TRP A 422 8.67 13.35 24.90
C TRP A 422 7.75 12.99 23.74
N LEU A 423 8.31 12.71 22.56
CA LEU A 423 7.52 12.31 21.39
C LEU A 423 6.77 10.99 21.65
N ALA A 424 7.45 10.02 22.28
CA ALA A 424 6.87 8.74 22.64
C ALA A 424 5.70 8.88 23.63
N ILE A 425 5.86 9.78 24.61
CA ILE A 425 4.83 10.09 25.60
C ILE A 425 3.67 10.85 24.94
N HIS A 426 3.95 11.93 24.22
CA HIS A 426 2.95 12.80 23.60
C HIS A 426 2.06 12.06 22.60
N ASN A 427 2.66 11.21 21.76
CA ASN A 427 1.93 10.44 20.75
C ASN A 427 1.27 9.17 21.32
N ASN A 428 1.25 8.99 22.65
CA ASN A 428 0.72 7.79 23.32
C ASN A 428 1.30 6.47 22.75
N LEU A 429 2.54 6.50 22.24
CA LEU A 429 3.20 5.31 21.68
C LEU A 429 3.48 4.24 22.75
N LEU A 430 3.43 4.64 24.02
CA LEU A 430 3.75 3.81 25.17
C LEU A 430 2.49 3.22 25.85
N THR A 431 1.36 3.92 25.82
CA THR A 431 0.16 3.57 26.60
C THR A 431 -0.70 2.47 25.96
N SER A 432 -0.58 2.22 24.65
CA SER A 432 -1.39 1.24 23.91
C SER A 432 -1.03 -0.24 24.18
N GLN A 433 0.04 -0.53 24.93
CA GLN A 433 0.70 -1.84 24.93
C GLN A 433 0.69 -2.59 26.28
N GLY A 434 0.12 -2.01 27.35
CA GLY A 434 0.04 -2.65 28.68
C GLY A 434 1.38 -2.82 29.43
N THR A 435 2.52 -2.58 28.79
CA THR A 435 3.89 -2.72 29.34
C THR A 435 4.49 -1.42 29.88
N PHE A 436 3.85 -0.29 29.60
CA PHE A 436 4.27 1.03 30.08
C PHE A 436 3.09 1.73 30.73
N LYS A 437 3.24 2.15 31.99
CA LYS A 437 2.20 2.89 32.70
C LYS A 437 2.65 4.32 32.88
N VAL A 438 1.92 5.22 32.22
CA VAL A 438 1.98 6.66 32.54
C VAL A 438 0.95 6.87 33.64
N GLU A 439 1.41 7.06 34.88
CA GLU A 439 0.54 7.44 35.99
C GLU A 439 0.55 8.96 36.10
N LEU A 440 -0.64 9.57 36.04
CA LEU A 440 -0.83 10.94 36.51
C LEU A 440 -0.71 10.93 38.04
N ALA A 441 -0.12 11.98 38.61
CA ALA A 441 -0.23 12.18 40.05
C ALA A 441 -1.71 12.24 40.46
N GLN A 442 -2.03 11.75 41.65
CA GLN A 442 -3.41 11.52 42.12
C GLN A 442 -4.31 12.76 42.01
N GLU A 443 -3.73 13.96 42.01
CA GLU A 443 -4.44 15.24 41.98
C GLU A 443 -4.95 15.66 40.58
N GLN A 444 -4.59 14.96 39.50
CA GLN A 444 -4.86 15.39 38.10
C GLN A 444 -5.54 14.32 37.21
N GLN A 445 -6.19 13.30 37.78
CA GLN A 445 -6.74 12.16 37.03
C GLN A 445 -7.79 12.49 35.94
N GLU A 446 -8.31 13.71 35.87
CA GLU A 446 -9.38 14.09 34.93
C GLU A 446 -8.91 14.56 33.54
N LYS A 447 -7.60 14.77 33.28
CA LYS A 447 -7.07 15.17 31.96
C LYS A 447 -5.77 14.43 31.62
N ILE A 448 -5.80 13.56 30.60
CA ILE A 448 -4.65 12.74 30.15
C ILE A 448 -3.68 13.52 29.22
N ASN A 449 -3.97 14.78 28.89
CA ASN A 449 -3.16 15.53 27.93
C ASN A 449 -1.97 16.20 28.62
N LEU A 450 -0.78 15.63 28.46
CA LEU A 450 0.48 16.30 28.82
C LEU A 450 0.56 17.67 28.16
N GLN A 451 0.81 18.70 28.96
CA GLN A 451 0.99 20.06 28.46
C GLN A 451 2.48 20.33 28.19
N PRO A 452 2.85 21.06 27.14
CA PRO A 452 4.20 21.63 27.03
C PRO A 452 4.53 22.46 28.29
N GLY A 453 5.73 22.33 28.82
CA GLY A 453 6.13 23.01 30.04
C GLY A 453 7.53 22.63 30.49
N VAL A 454 8.01 23.26 31.56
CA VAL A 454 9.32 22.94 32.13
C VAL A 454 9.12 21.92 33.25
N TYR A 455 9.94 20.87 33.27
CA TYR A 455 9.78 19.72 34.16
C TYR A 455 11.04 19.41 34.95
N SER A 456 10.96 19.13 36.25
CA SER A 456 12.05 18.52 37.00
C SER A 456 11.96 17.00 36.91
N ILE A 457 13.11 16.34 36.68
CA ILE A 457 13.20 14.89 36.59
C ILE A 457 13.81 14.36 37.89
N SER A 458 13.16 13.39 38.53
CA SER A 458 13.76 12.63 39.61
C SER A 458 13.78 11.13 39.28
N PHE A 459 14.89 10.49 39.67
CA PHE A 459 15.01 9.04 39.70
C PHE A 459 14.85 8.60 41.14
N PRO A 460 13.97 7.62 41.44
CA PRO A 460 13.93 7.08 42.78
C PRO A 460 15.31 6.50 43.10
N GLU A 461 15.85 6.88 44.25
CA GLU A 461 17.10 6.31 44.74
C GLU A 461 16.94 4.78 44.72
N HIS A 462 17.85 4.09 44.02
CA HIS A 462 17.89 2.64 44.06
C HIS A 462 18.07 2.24 45.53
N SER A 463 17.00 1.81 46.18
CA SER A 463 17.10 1.27 47.52
C SER A 463 17.99 0.04 47.42
N ASN A 464 19.17 0.09 48.05
CA ASN A 464 20.15 -1.00 48.06
C ASN A 464 19.65 -2.25 48.83
N GLY A 465 18.33 -2.45 48.95
CA GLY A 465 17.69 -3.59 49.58
C GLY A 465 17.67 -4.79 48.63
N SER A 466 18.40 -5.84 49.00
CA SER A 466 18.62 -7.09 48.28
C SER A 466 17.38 -8.02 48.23
N THR A 467 16.20 -7.53 47.90
CA THR A 467 15.04 -8.40 47.65
C THR A 467 14.95 -8.77 46.18
N SER A 468 15.13 -10.06 45.90
CA SER A 468 15.19 -10.71 44.59
C SER A 468 13.84 -10.76 43.85
N SER A 469 13.11 -9.65 43.78
CA SER A 469 11.95 -9.55 42.88
C SER A 469 12.43 -9.56 41.42
N SER A 470 11.83 -10.43 40.60
CA SER A 470 12.22 -10.72 39.22
C SER A 470 11.92 -9.60 38.21
N THR A 471 11.33 -8.50 38.67
CA THR A 471 10.88 -7.38 37.86
C THR A 471 11.72 -6.14 38.18
N SER A 472 12.76 -5.91 37.37
CA SER A 472 13.34 -4.57 37.30
C SER A 472 12.27 -3.62 36.76
N SER A 473 12.21 -2.39 37.27
CA SER A 473 11.45 -1.30 36.65
C SER A 473 12.30 -0.04 36.64
N THR A 474 12.14 0.77 35.59
CA THR A 474 12.72 2.12 35.55
C THR A 474 11.58 3.09 35.76
N ARG A 475 11.68 3.93 36.79
CA ARG A 475 10.68 4.94 37.12
C ARG A 475 11.30 6.32 36.93
N ILE A 476 10.64 7.16 36.13
CA ILE A 476 11.01 8.56 35.92
C ILE A 476 9.84 9.40 36.41
N GLU A 477 10.08 10.27 37.38
CA GLU A 477 9.06 11.23 37.83
C GLU A 477 9.34 12.58 37.17
N LEU A 478 8.32 13.14 36.53
CA LEU A 478 8.31 14.48 35.97
C LEU A 478 7.42 15.37 36.84
N SER A 479 8.02 16.33 37.52
CA SER A 479 7.32 17.34 38.29
C SER A 479 7.32 18.66 37.54
N ASP A 480 6.32 19.50 37.73
CA ASP A 480 6.30 20.86 37.19
C ASP A 480 7.50 21.67 37.71
N GLY A 481 8.18 22.39 36.82
CA GLY A 481 9.37 23.14 37.17
C GLY A 481 9.12 24.30 38.12
N GLU A 482 7.95 24.94 38.04
CA GLU A 482 7.59 26.09 38.87
C GLU A 482 6.98 25.65 40.20
N THR A 483 6.03 24.72 40.16
CA THR A 483 5.29 24.31 41.38
C THR A 483 5.93 23.15 42.13
N GLN A 484 6.89 22.45 41.51
CA GLN A 484 7.48 21.18 41.99
C GLN A 484 6.44 20.07 42.26
N GLN A 485 5.18 20.27 41.88
CA GLN A 485 4.15 19.25 41.99
C GLN A 485 4.43 18.15 40.98
N LYS A 486 4.41 16.89 41.45
CA LYS A 486 4.50 15.73 40.57
C LYS A 486 3.37 15.80 39.57
N LYS A 487 3.69 15.85 38.28
CA LYS A 487 2.66 15.81 37.24
C LYS A 487 2.55 14.41 36.65
N TYR A 488 3.68 13.76 36.40
CA TYR A 488 3.71 12.47 35.72
C TYR A 488 4.71 11.52 36.38
N VAL A 489 4.33 10.24 36.47
CA VAL A 489 5.21 9.14 36.86
C VAL A 489 5.21 8.14 35.71
N LEU A 490 6.35 8.04 35.04
CA LEU A 490 6.58 7.12 33.94
C LEU A 490 7.21 5.86 34.53
N THR A 491 6.48 4.75 34.54
CA THR A 491 7.01 3.46 35.00
C THR A 491 7.08 2.49 33.82
N ALA A 492 8.31 2.12 33.45
CA ALA A 492 8.58 1.05 32.50
C ALA A 492 8.67 -0.26 33.28
N TYR A 493 7.71 -1.17 33.05
CA TYR A 493 7.74 -2.50 33.62
C TYR A 493 8.47 -3.44 32.66
N TYR A 494 9.47 -4.17 33.17
CA TYR A 494 10.16 -5.20 32.42
C TYR A 494 9.75 -6.57 32.98
N GLU A 495 8.94 -7.31 32.22
CA GLU A 495 8.86 -8.76 32.42
C GLU A 495 10.09 -9.39 31.78
N LYS A 496 10.79 -10.25 32.52
CA LYS A 496 12.08 -10.84 32.11
C LYS A 496 11.96 -11.67 30.82
N ASP A 497 10.75 -12.15 30.52
CA ASP A 497 10.44 -13.07 29.42
C ASP A 497 9.47 -12.50 28.37
N SER A 498 9.10 -11.20 28.46
CA SER A 498 8.12 -10.65 27.52
C SER A 498 8.71 -10.40 26.12
N VAL A 499 7.85 -10.61 25.13
CA VAL A 499 8.10 -10.44 23.68
C VAL A 499 8.43 -8.97 23.32
N SER A 500 8.14 -8.02 24.21
CA SER A 500 8.39 -6.59 24.00
C SER A 500 8.99 -5.94 25.24
N LYS A 501 10.18 -5.36 25.10
CA LYS A 501 10.90 -4.63 26.15
C LYS A 501 10.98 -3.15 25.80
N ILE A 502 10.57 -2.26 26.70
CA ILE A 502 10.69 -0.80 26.52
C ILE A 502 11.76 -0.27 27.45
N GLU A 503 12.93 0.07 26.92
CA GLU A 503 14.05 0.62 27.67
C GLU A 503 14.07 2.16 27.54
N ILE A 504 14.17 2.87 28.65
CA ILE A 504 14.51 4.29 28.61
C ILE A 504 16.02 4.42 28.73
N GLN A 505 16.67 4.93 27.68
CA GLN A 505 18.11 5.08 27.59
C GLN A 505 18.49 6.56 27.68
N GLU A 506 19.35 6.88 28.65
CA GLU A 506 20.01 8.18 28.72
C GLU A 506 21.02 8.31 27.56
N LEU A 507 20.89 9.36 26.74
CA LEU A 507 21.87 9.66 25.70
C LEU A 507 23.18 10.05 26.37
N LYS A 508 24.16 9.15 26.36
CA LYS A 508 25.50 9.39 26.91
C LYS A 508 26.22 10.52 26.15
N ARG A 509 25.92 11.79 26.46
CA ARG A 509 26.85 12.89 26.12
C ARG A 509 28.04 12.81 27.08
N ARG A 510 29.25 12.84 26.51
CA ARG A 510 30.58 12.66 27.14
C ARG A 510 30.95 13.64 28.27
N LYS A 511 30.01 14.34 28.89
CA LYS A 511 30.25 15.14 30.10
C LYS A 511 29.14 14.86 31.12
N ARG A 512 29.33 13.79 31.92
CA ARG A 512 28.64 13.55 33.21
C ARG A 512 28.78 14.70 34.22
N LYS A 513 29.38 15.84 33.84
CA LYS A 513 29.89 16.81 34.82
C LYS A 513 28.81 17.61 35.52
N TYR A 514 27.60 17.81 34.97
CA TYR A 514 26.53 18.52 35.69
C TYR A 514 25.12 18.17 35.18
N ILE A 515 24.59 16.98 35.52
CA ILE A 515 23.18 17.00 35.96
C ILE A 515 23.30 17.50 37.39
N LYS A 516 23.15 18.82 37.61
CA LYS A 516 23.19 19.39 38.96
C LYS A 516 22.13 18.65 39.76
N SER A 517 22.58 17.82 40.70
CA SER A 517 21.71 17.16 41.66
C SER A 517 20.92 18.25 42.38
N ASN A 518 19.61 18.22 42.18
CA ASN A 518 18.57 19.02 42.79
C ASN A 518 18.19 20.30 42.01
N ALA A 519 17.08 20.21 41.26
CA ALA A 519 16.25 21.32 40.74
C ALA A 519 16.57 21.96 39.38
N SER A 520 17.21 21.29 38.43
CA SER A 520 17.17 21.75 37.03
C SER A 520 15.84 21.39 36.37
N THR A 521 15.18 22.38 35.80
CA THR A 521 13.95 22.25 35.03
C THR A 521 14.31 22.02 33.55
N TYR A 522 13.57 21.16 32.87
CA TYR A 522 13.82 20.74 31.49
C TYR A 522 12.59 20.95 30.61
N THR A 523 12.79 21.50 29.43
CA THR A 523 11.80 21.61 28.35
C THR A 523 11.63 20.28 27.60
N PRO A 524 10.54 20.09 26.84
CA PRO A 524 10.35 18.90 26.00
C PRO A 524 11.49 18.61 25.03
N SER A 525 12.11 19.66 24.48
CA SER A 525 13.26 19.56 23.58
C SER A 525 14.49 19.03 24.30
N GLU A 526 14.77 19.53 25.51
CA GLU A 526 15.88 19.07 26.34
C GLU A 526 15.68 17.61 26.80
N LEU A 527 14.46 17.23 27.21
CA LEU A 527 14.11 15.85 27.53
C LEU A 527 14.36 14.90 26.35
N ASN A 528 13.98 15.31 25.15
CA ASN A 528 14.24 14.57 23.92
C ASN A 528 15.73 14.47 23.57
N GLY A 529 16.55 15.44 23.99
CA GLY A 529 18.00 15.41 23.84
C GLY A 529 18.70 14.53 24.89
N MET A 530 18.08 14.36 26.06
CA MET A 530 18.64 13.60 27.19
C MET A 530 18.22 12.12 27.19
N TYR A 531 17.01 11.82 26.75
CA TYR A 531 16.44 10.47 26.84
C TYR A 531 15.82 10.00 25.52
N THR A 532 16.06 8.74 25.20
CA THR A 532 15.34 8.01 24.16
C THR A 532 14.64 6.82 24.76
N VAL A 533 13.47 6.50 24.22
CA VAL A 533 12.75 5.28 24.51
C VAL A 533 13.04 4.29 23.40
N ARG A 534 13.76 3.23 23.74
CA ARG A 534 14.01 2.09 22.86
C ARG A 534 12.95 1.04 23.11
N ARG A 535 12.03 0.85 22.18
CA ARG A 535 11.10 -0.28 22.17
C ARG A 535 11.71 -1.42 21.38
N ARG A 536 12.04 -2.49 22.07
CA ARG A 536 12.58 -3.73 21.51
C ARG A 536 11.45 -4.76 21.41
N VAL A 537 10.99 -5.06 20.21
CA VAL A 537 10.01 -6.13 19.96
C VAL A 537 10.75 -7.34 19.40
N GLN A 538 10.61 -8.48 20.04
CA GLN A 538 11.29 -9.71 19.67
C GLN A 538 10.27 -10.71 19.11
N LYS A 539 10.35 -11.00 17.81
CA LYS A 539 9.56 -12.05 17.17
C LYS A 539 10.45 -13.27 16.88
N THR A 540 9.90 -14.47 17.04
CA THR A 540 10.59 -15.70 16.66
C THR A 540 9.79 -16.34 15.54
N ILE A 541 10.45 -16.64 14.42
CA ILE A 541 9.86 -17.36 13.30
C ILE A 541 10.22 -18.84 13.46
N SER A 542 9.20 -19.70 13.54
CA SER A 542 9.30 -21.15 13.49
C SER A 542 9.10 -21.67 12.06
N GLY A 543 9.33 -22.96 11.83
CA GLY A 543 9.09 -23.62 10.54
C GLY A 543 10.21 -23.48 9.50
N ILE A 544 11.24 -22.67 9.76
CA ILE A 544 12.44 -22.61 8.91
C ILE A 544 13.40 -23.73 9.34
N ASN A 545 13.88 -24.52 8.37
CA ASN A 545 14.79 -25.64 8.54
C ASN A 545 15.81 -25.71 7.38
N SER A 546 16.74 -26.66 7.42
CA SER A 546 17.79 -26.79 6.40
C SER A 546 17.28 -27.00 4.97
N VAL A 547 16.06 -27.52 4.79
CA VAL A 547 15.48 -27.83 3.48
C VAL A 547 14.84 -26.59 2.85
N ASN A 548 14.26 -25.69 3.65
CA ASN A 548 13.57 -24.49 3.15
C ASN A 548 14.27 -23.16 3.45
N ALA A 549 15.35 -23.14 4.26
CA ALA A 549 16.02 -21.91 4.68
C ALA A 549 16.48 -21.04 3.50
N ASP A 550 17.01 -21.64 2.43
CA ASP A 550 17.42 -20.91 1.23
C ASP A 550 16.25 -20.24 0.49
N LYS A 551 15.03 -20.79 0.60
CA LYS A 551 13.82 -20.20 0.01
C LYS A 551 13.25 -19.10 0.91
N GLN A 552 13.29 -19.32 2.22
CA GLN A 552 12.67 -18.42 3.20
C GLN A 552 13.56 -17.24 3.57
N ILE A 553 14.89 -17.37 3.48
CA ILE A 553 15.85 -16.31 3.79
C ILE A 553 16.72 -16.08 2.55
N LEU A 554 16.37 -15.08 1.76
CA LEU A 554 17.09 -14.67 0.57
C LEU A 554 17.98 -13.47 0.88
N ILE A 555 19.21 -13.55 0.42
CA ILE A 555 20.23 -12.50 0.42
C ILE A 555 20.42 -12.08 -1.03
N LYS A 556 19.78 -10.98 -1.40
CA LYS A 556 19.86 -10.44 -2.76
C LYS A 556 20.93 -9.37 -2.82
N ASP A 557 21.75 -9.43 -3.86
CA ASP A 557 22.49 -8.23 -4.26
C ASP A 557 21.48 -7.12 -4.54
N GLU A 558 21.63 -5.96 -3.89
CA GLU A 558 20.96 -4.74 -4.34
C GLU A 558 21.57 -4.37 -5.70
N LYS A 559 21.07 -5.03 -6.75
CA LYS A 559 21.43 -4.67 -8.13
C LYS A 559 20.81 -3.34 -8.53
N ASP A 560 19.77 -2.90 -7.83
CA ASP A 560 19.21 -1.59 -8.04
C ASP A 560 20.03 -0.54 -7.31
N GLU A 561 21.08 -0.06 -8.00
CA GLU A 561 21.89 1.08 -7.57
C GLU A 561 20.99 2.28 -7.18
N ASN A 562 19.78 2.40 -7.75
CA ASN A 562 18.85 3.47 -7.40
C ASN A 562 18.20 3.26 -6.04
N THR A 563 17.85 2.04 -5.65
CA THR A 563 17.34 1.74 -4.30
C THR A 563 18.39 2.07 -3.23
N LEU A 564 19.64 1.68 -3.45
CA LEU A 564 20.76 2.00 -2.55
C LEU A 564 21.03 3.51 -2.51
N LYS A 565 20.99 4.20 -3.67
CA LYS A 565 21.10 5.67 -3.75
C LYS A 565 19.96 6.35 -2.99
N LEU A 566 18.72 5.93 -3.19
CA LEU A 566 17.55 6.48 -2.52
C LEU A 566 17.66 6.32 -1.00
N PHE A 567 18.18 5.18 -0.54
CA PHE A 567 18.49 4.98 0.87
C PHE A 567 19.53 5.98 1.39
N HIS A 568 20.69 6.07 0.73
CA HIS A 568 21.74 7.00 1.14
C HIS A 568 21.27 8.45 1.13
N LEU A 569 20.41 8.81 0.16
CA LEU A 569 19.76 10.10 0.09
C LEU A 569 18.87 10.37 1.32
N ASN A 570 18.04 9.41 1.71
CA ASN A 570 17.18 9.54 2.90
C ASN A 570 18.00 9.72 4.20
N GLN A 571 19.12 9.00 4.36
CA GLN A 571 20.01 9.20 5.52
C GLN A 571 20.65 10.59 5.54
N LEU A 572 21.02 11.10 4.37
CA LEU A 572 21.58 12.45 4.26
C LEU A 572 20.53 13.50 4.55
N LYS A 573 19.29 13.28 4.09
CA LYS A 573 18.13 14.13 4.41
C LYS A 573 17.86 14.21 5.91
N GLU A 574 17.88 13.08 6.63
CA GLU A 574 17.74 13.09 8.10
C GLU A 574 18.85 13.88 8.81
N GLN A 575 20.08 13.82 8.30
CA GLN A 575 21.22 14.60 8.83
C GLN A 575 21.04 16.10 8.56
N ILE A 576 20.57 16.47 7.36
CA ILE A 576 20.24 17.85 6.98
C ILE A 576 19.10 18.38 7.86
N ASP A 577 18.02 17.60 8.06
CA ASP A 577 16.90 17.97 8.94
C ASP A 577 17.37 18.22 10.38
N ALA A 578 18.32 17.42 10.88
CA ALA A 578 18.88 17.61 12.20
C ALA A 578 19.67 18.93 12.31
N LEU A 579 20.49 19.25 11.29
CA LEU A 579 21.19 20.53 11.19
C LEU A 579 20.22 21.71 11.07
N ARG A 580 19.10 21.54 10.36
CA ARG A 580 18.08 22.59 10.21
C ARG A 580 17.50 22.98 11.56
N ILE A 581 17.10 21.98 12.35
CA ILE A 581 16.54 22.19 13.69
C ILE A 581 17.54 22.89 14.60
N GLU A 582 18.81 22.49 14.52
CA GLU A 582 19.90 23.11 15.26
C GLU A 582 20.11 24.57 14.85
N LEU A 583 20.08 24.87 13.56
CA LEU A 583 20.21 26.22 13.04
C LEU A 583 19.02 27.13 13.47
N VAL A 584 17.79 26.61 13.47
CA VAL A 584 16.60 27.32 13.99
C VAL A 584 16.77 27.66 15.48
N GLN A 585 17.44 26.82 16.26
CA GLN A 585 17.72 27.08 17.68
C GLN A 585 18.81 28.14 17.89
N GLN A 586 19.59 28.46 16.86
CA GLN A 586 20.65 29.45 16.88
C GLN A 586 20.22 30.73 16.14
N SER A 587 19.19 31.41 16.66
CA SER A 587 18.55 32.54 15.97
C SER A 587 19.51 33.64 15.50
N GLY A 588 20.52 34.00 16.31
CA GLY A 588 21.50 35.02 15.94
C GLY A 588 22.41 34.61 14.76
N LEU A 589 22.79 33.33 14.68
CA LEU A 589 23.53 32.81 13.52
C LEU A 589 22.62 32.76 12.29
N LEU A 590 21.39 32.28 12.46
CA LEU A 590 20.42 32.20 11.37
C LEU A 590 20.12 33.58 10.78
N GLU A 591 19.89 34.61 11.60
CA GLU A 591 19.71 36.01 11.16
C GLU A 591 20.91 36.50 10.36
N LEU A 592 22.13 36.28 10.86
CA LEU A 592 23.38 36.66 10.17
C LEU A 592 23.51 35.99 8.79
N LEU A 593 23.15 34.70 8.70
CA LEU A 593 23.19 33.95 7.44
C LEU A 593 22.08 34.38 6.48
N ILE A 594 20.89 34.76 6.98
CA ILE A 594 19.81 35.32 6.17
C ILE A 594 20.20 36.67 5.61
N ASP A 595 20.75 37.57 6.41
CA ASP A 595 21.24 38.88 5.95
C ASP A 595 22.32 38.71 4.88
N ASN A 596 23.22 37.75 5.07
CA ASN A 596 24.21 37.40 4.05
C ASN A 596 23.55 36.86 2.77
N LEU A 597 22.56 35.96 2.89
CA LEU A 597 21.82 35.43 1.75
C LEU A 597 21.06 36.53 0.99
N VAL A 598 20.40 37.46 1.69
CA VAL A 598 19.66 38.60 1.12
C VAL A 598 20.61 39.58 0.43
N SER A 599 21.75 39.90 1.05
CA SER A 599 22.75 40.79 0.43
C SER A 599 23.33 40.20 -0.88
N HIS A 600 23.26 38.88 -1.04
CA HIS A 600 23.60 38.16 -2.29
C HIS A 600 22.40 37.82 -3.17
N GLN A 601 21.26 38.49 -3.01
CA GLN A 601 20.06 38.28 -3.83
C GLN A 601 19.60 36.81 -3.85
N LEU A 602 19.75 36.11 -2.72
CA LEU A 602 19.38 34.70 -2.53
C LEU A 602 20.19 33.69 -3.37
N THR A 603 21.28 34.11 -4.00
CA THR A 603 22.07 33.24 -4.89
C THR A 603 23.10 32.38 -4.17
N LYS A 604 23.68 32.86 -3.06
CA LYS A 604 24.70 32.15 -2.27
C LYS A 604 24.72 32.59 -0.80
N VAL A 605 25.35 31.77 0.04
CA VAL A 605 25.72 32.10 1.43
C VAL A 605 27.22 31.95 1.55
N ASP A 606 27.92 32.95 2.09
CA ASP A 606 29.37 32.89 2.25
C ASP A 606 29.77 31.86 3.30
N TRP A 607 30.47 30.81 2.89
CA TRP A 607 30.90 29.72 3.76
C TRP A 607 31.81 30.18 4.91
N GLU A 608 32.64 31.19 4.66
CA GLU A 608 33.57 31.76 5.65
C GLU A 608 32.82 32.29 6.88
N LEU A 609 31.64 32.87 6.66
CA LEU A 609 30.78 33.37 7.72
C LEU A 609 30.40 32.25 8.68
N LEU A 610 29.97 31.09 8.15
CA LEU A 610 29.65 29.93 8.98
C LEU A 610 30.88 29.41 9.73
N THR A 611 32.01 29.24 9.04
CA THR A 611 33.24 28.71 9.69
C THR A 611 33.78 29.62 10.79
N SER A 612 33.55 30.94 10.68
CA SER A 612 33.99 31.90 11.70
C SER A 612 33.15 31.86 12.98
N GLN A 613 31.89 31.44 12.88
CA GLN A 613 30.93 31.43 13.99
C GLN A 613 30.74 30.03 14.59
N GLU A 614 30.58 28.99 13.77
CA GLU A 614 30.22 27.63 14.22
C GLU A 614 30.96 26.54 13.43
N GLN A 615 32.17 26.22 13.88
CA GLN A 615 33.03 25.23 13.23
C GLN A 615 32.43 23.81 13.18
N ASP A 616 31.69 23.38 14.22
CA ASP A 616 31.07 22.04 14.26
C ASP A 616 30.00 21.86 13.16
N LEU A 617 29.17 22.89 12.94
CA LEU A 617 28.15 22.88 11.89
C LEU A 617 28.81 22.78 10.50
N ALA A 618 29.89 23.55 10.30
CA ALA A 618 30.65 23.56 9.05
C ALA A 618 31.32 22.19 8.75
N GLU A 619 31.93 21.55 9.76
CA GLU A 619 32.52 20.22 9.63
C GLU A 619 31.46 19.15 9.28
N ARG A 620 30.30 19.22 9.93
CA ARG A 620 29.18 18.29 9.67
C ARG A 620 28.59 18.47 8.28
N LEU A 621 28.40 19.70 7.81
CA LEU A 621 27.95 20.00 6.44
C LEU A 621 28.97 19.53 5.39
N THR A 622 30.27 19.71 5.65
CA THR A 622 31.34 19.18 4.79
C THR A 622 31.26 17.66 4.69
N SER A 623 31.07 16.96 5.82
CA SER A 623 30.87 15.51 5.85
C SER A 623 29.63 15.06 5.07
N ILE A 624 28.54 15.83 5.09
CA ILE A 624 27.34 15.53 4.29
C ILE A 624 27.63 15.67 2.80
N SER A 625 28.28 16.76 2.38
CA SER A 625 28.69 16.97 0.99
C SER A 625 29.60 15.84 0.47
N GLU A 626 30.60 15.44 1.25
CA GLU A 626 31.47 14.31 0.92
C GLU A 626 30.68 13.00 0.77
N LYS A 627 29.69 12.75 1.64
CA LYS A 627 28.83 11.56 1.55
C LYS A 627 27.91 11.61 0.32
N TYR A 628 27.40 12.78 -0.09
CA TYR A 628 26.66 12.92 -1.36
C TYR A 628 27.53 12.44 -2.53
N PHE A 629 28.78 12.91 -2.58
CA PHE A 629 29.70 12.50 -3.64
C PHE A 629 30.07 11.02 -3.57
N GLN A 630 30.48 10.53 -2.40
CA GLN A 630 30.95 9.15 -2.23
C GLN A 630 29.85 8.10 -2.44
N ARG A 631 28.63 8.39 -1.95
CA ARG A 631 27.53 7.40 -1.91
C ARG A 631 26.57 7.53 -3.07
N LEU A 632 26.30 8.75 -3.53
CA LEU A 632 25.33 9.01 -4.59
C LEU A 632 25.99 9.31 -5.93
N LYS A 633 27.30 9.57 -5.95
CA LYS A 633 28.04 10.10 -7.10
C LYS A 633 27.46 11.45 -7.57
N ILE A 634 26.89 12.22 -6.64
CA ILE A 634 26.33 13.56 -6.88
C ILE A 634 27.27 14.57 -6.25
N ALA A 635 27.83 15.46 -7.07
CA ALA A 635 28.56 16.61 -6.56
C ALA A 635 27.55 17.63 -6.03
N TYR A 636 27.43 17.73 -4.70
CA TYR A 636 26.58 18.73 -4.06
C TYR A 636 27.45 19.63 -3.17
N PRO A 637 27.86 20.82 -3.66
CA PRO A 637 28.72 21.73 -2.93
C PRO A 637 28.14 22.06 -1.55
N LYS A 638 29.00 22.11 -0.53
CA LYS A 638 28.58 22.41 0.85
C LYS A 638 27.96 23.80 0.98
N GLU A 639 28.35 24.74 0.11
CA GLU A 639 27.77 26.08 -0.01
C GLU A 639 26.31 26.03 -0.46
N ASP A 640 25.97 25.15 -1.41
CA ASP A 640 24.58 24.97 -1.85
C ASP A 640 23.75 24.27 -0.78
N ILE A 641 24.32 23.28 -0.09
CA ILE A 641 23.64 22.63 1.06
C ILE A 641 23.37 23.68 2.15
N LEU A 642 24.34 24.56 2.46
CA LEU A 642 24.16 25.64 3.43
C LEU A 642 23.08 26.63 2.99
N LYS A 643 23.08 27.04 1.72
CA LYS A 643 22.07 27.94 1.14
C LYS A 643 20.66 27.40 1.33
N GLU A 644 20.42 26.14 0.94
CA GLU A 644 19.10 25.52 1.11
C GLU A 644 18.76 25.30 2.59
N LEU A 645 19.74 24.92 3.42
CA LEU A 645 19.55 24.78 4.86
C LEU A 645 19.10 26.09 5.52
N VAL A 646 19.71 27.23 5.14
CA VAL A 646 19.36 28.56 5.66
C VAL A 646 17.95 28.96 5.24
N LYS A 647 17.58 28.74 3.97
CA LYS A 647 16.22 28.98 3.48
C LYS A 647 15.19 28.17 4.27
N GLU A 648 15.39 26.85 4.37
CA GLU A 648 14.47 25.97 5.08
C GLU A 648 14.39 26.31 6.58
N ALA A 649 15.52 26.63 7.23
CA ALA A 649 15.55 27.04 8.64
C ALA A 649 14.80 28.36 8.85
N ASN A 650 14.95 29.31 7.92
CA ASN A 650 14.19 30.56 7.95
C ASN A 650 12.68 30.30 7.84
N TYR A 651 12.23 29.45 6.92
CA TYR A 651 10.80 29.10 6.86
C TYR A 651 10.31 28.39 8.14
N ALA A 652 11.13 27.51 8.70
CA ALA A 652 10.82 26.79 9.93
C ALA A 652 10.82 27.67 11.19
N SER A 653 11.41 28.87 11.15
CA SER A 653 11.34 29.82 12.27
C SER A 653 10.02 30.58 12.30
N PHE A 654 9.39 30.81 11.15
CA PHE A 654 8.11 31.51 11.03
C PHE A 654 6.88 30.59 11.09
N ILE A 655 7.05 29.32 10.73
CA ILE A 655 5.95 28.39 10.49
C ILE A 655 6.25 27.09 11.25
N GLY A 656 5.22 26.44 11.82
CA GLY A 656 5.38 25.15 12.51
C GLY A 656 6.15 24.13 11.65
N LYS A 657 6.92 23.24 12.29
CA LYS A 657 7.92 22.39 11.62
C LYS A 657 7.39 21.61 10.39
N GLU A 658 6.18 21.05 10.46
CA GLU A 658 5.56 20.32 9.34
C GLU A 658 5.06 21.24 8.22
N GLU A 659 4.59 22.43 8.56
CA GLU A 659 4.11 23.43 7.60
C GLU A 659 5.27 24.14 6.88
N SER A 660 6.46 24.23 7.49
CA SER A 660 7.63 24.89 6.88
C SER A 660 8.18 24.20 5.62
N LEU A 661 8.19 22.86 5.61
CA LEU A 661 8.64 22.04 4.46
C LEU A 661 7.65 22.12 3.28
N LYS A 662 6.38 22.35 3.57
CA LYS A 662 5.32 22.54 2.59
C LYS A 662 5.45 23.89 1.89
N VAL A 663 5.77 24.93 2.66
CA VAL A 663 5.97 26.28 2.15
C VAL A 663 7.24 26.39 1.29
N SER A 664 8.36 25.77 1.66
CA SER A 664 9.59 25.84 0.86
C SER A 664 9.37 25.29 -0.56
N LYS A 665 8.76 24.11 -0.68
CA LYS A 665 8.39 23.53 -1.98
C LYS A 665 7.45 24.40 -2.78
N THR A 666 6.45 25.00 -2.12
CA THR A 666 5.51 25.92 -2.78
C THR A 666 6.27 27.12 -3.36
N LEU A 667 7.21 27.69 -2.59
CA LEU A 667 8.03 28.84 -3.02
C LEU A 667 9.04 28.48 -4.12
N GLU A 668 9.56 27.26 -4.17
CA GLU A 668 10.40 26.78 -5.28
C GLU A 668 9.64 26.70 -6.61
N LEU A 669 8.36 26.38 -6.57
CA LEU A 669 7.50 26.27 -7.76
C LEU A 669 6.92 27.62 -8.22
N LEU A 670 6.92 28.65 -7.36
CA LEU A 670 6.40 29.98 -7.70
C LEU A 670 7.11 30.65 -8.87
N PRO A 671 8.47 30.69 -8.96
CA PRO A 671 9.17 31.29 -10.09
C PRO A 671 8.72 30.75 -11.44
N GLU A 672 8.53 29.44 -11.55
CA GLU A 672 8.02 28.81 -12.78
C GLU A 672 6.60 29.26 -13.08
N ALA A 673 5.71 29.24 -12.07
CA ALA A 673 4.34 29.75 -12.24
C ALA A 673 4.36 31.21 -12.74
N TYR A 674 5.19 32.09 -12.16
CA TYR A 674 5.33 33.49 -12.60
C TYR A 674 5.82 33.63 -14.05
N GLN A 675 6.72 32.76 -14.52
CA GLN A 675 7.16 32.77 -15.92
C GLN A 675 6.00 32.51 -16.88
N HIS A 676 5.06 31.64 -16.50
CA HIS A 676 3.84 31.41 -17.27
C HIS A 676 2.83 32.56 -17.15
N ILE A 677 2.68 33.17 -15.98
CA ILE A 677 1.81 34.34 -15.79
C ILE A 677 2.27 35.54 -16.64
N GLU A 678 3.58 35.78 -16.74
CA GLU A 678 4.12 36.83 -17.63
C GLU A 678 3.73 36.61 -19.10
N LYS A 679 3.50 35.37 -19.54
CA LYS A 679 2.99 35.07 -20.90
C LYS A 679 1.52 35.47 -21.09
N ILE A 680 0.73 35.56 -20.02
CA ILE A 680 -0.69 35.97 -20.01
C ILE A 680 -0.85 37.48 -19.93
N LYS A 681 0.08 38.16 -19.26
CA LYS A 681 0.01 39.57 -18.92
C LYS A 681 -0.42 40.46 -20.09
N ASN A 682 -1.50 41.22 -19.89
CA ASN A 682 -2.10 42.12 -20.88
C ASN A 682 -2.59 41.45 -22.18
N LYS A 683 -2.86 40.14 -22.18
CA LYS A 683 -3.46 39.42 -23.31
C LYS A 683 -4.90 39.01 -23.04
N ASP A 684 -5.64 38.79 -24.12
CA ASP A 684 -6.96 38.19 -24.09
C ASP A 684 -6.78 36.67 -23.87
N VAL A 685 -7.56 36.05 -22.97
CA VAL A 685 -7.33 34.66 -22.54
C VAL A 685 -8.59 33.80 -22.71
N ILE A 686 -8.40 32.57 -23.15
CA ILE A 686 -9.41 31.49 -23.06
C ILE A 686 -8.90 30.44 -22.06
N PHE A 687 -9.63 30.24 -20.96
CA PHE A 687 -9.25 29.27 -19.93
C PHE A 687 -9.85 27.89 -20.21
N PHE A 688 -9.05 26.84 -20.12
CA PHE A 688 -9.50 25.45 -20.20
C PHE A 688 -9.50 24.84 -18.80
N VAL A 689 -10.68 24.50 -18.29
CA VAL A 689 -10.94 24.09 -16.90
C VAL A 689 -11.55 22.69 -16.90
N GLY A 690 -11.05 21.80 -16.05
CA GLY A 690 -11.51 20.39 -16.07
C GLY A 690 -10.66 19.48 -15.19
N ASN A 691 -11.22 18.31 -14.87
CA ASN A 691 -10.56 17.30 -14.02
C ASN A 691 -9.33 16.67 -14.71
N THR A 692 -8.50 15.98 -13.92
CA THR A 692 -7.42 15.14 -14.43
C THR A 692 -7.91 14.18 -15.51
N GLY A 693 -7.18 14.09 -16.61
CA GLY A 693 -7.51 13.16 -17.69
C GLY A 693 -8.81 13.49 -18.42
N SER A 694 -9.41 14.68 -18.22
CA SER A 694 -10.55 15.14 -19.02
C SER A 694 -10.17 15.53 -20.45
N GLY A 695 -8.87 15.63 -20.75
CA GLY A 695 -8.36 15.92 -22.10
C GLY A 695 -8.12 17.41 -22.38
N LYS A 696 -7.90 18.25 -21.35
CA LYS A 696 -7.61 19.70 -21.52
C LYS A 696 -6.44 19.99 -22.45
N SER A 697 -5.25 19.48 -22.10
CA SER A 697 -4.01 19.69 -22.88
C SER A 697 -4.14 19.12 -24.29
N THR A 698 -4.85 18.00 -24.44
CA THR A 698 -5.18 17.40 -25.73
C THR A 698 -6.10 18.29 -26.56
N ALA A 699 -7.15 18.86 -25.94
CA ALA A 699 -8.06 19.79 -26.59
C ALA A 699 -7.33 21.07 -27.02
N ILE A 700 -6.47 21.63 -26.17
CA ILE A 700 -5.65 22.80 -26.53
C ILE A 700 -4.73 22.49 -27.72
N SER A 701 -4.05 21.34 -27.69
CA SER A 701 -3.19 20.94 -28.81
C SER A 701 -3.99 20.76 -30.11
N TYR A 702 -5.19 20.20 -30.01
CA TYR A 702 -6.14 20.13 -31.12
C TYR A 702 -6.51 21.53 -31.62
N PHE A 703 -6.85 22.48 -30.74
CA PHE A 703 -7.15 23.87 -31.09
C PHE A 703 -5.98 24.61 -31.75
N LEU A 704 -4.75 24.32 -31.34
CA LEU A 704 -3.55 24.88 -31.95
C LEU A 704 -3.20 24.24 -33.31
N GLY A 705 -3.98 23.26 -33.78
CA GLY A 705 -3.78 22.59 -35.06
C GLY A 705 -2.58 21.64 -35.08
N VAL A 706 -2.17 21.12 -33.92
CA VAL A 706 -1.03 20.22 -33.80
C VAL A 706 -1.38 18.86 -34.42
N ALA A 707 -0.55 18.40 -35.35
CA ALA A 707 -0.70 17.07 -35.93
C ALA A 707 -0.44 16.00 -34.87
N SER A 708 -1.50 15.25 -34.54
CA SER A 708 -1.49 14.14 -33.61
C SER A 708 -1.07 12.83 -34.30
N LYS A 709 -0.30 11.98 -33.60
CA LYS A 709 -0.09 10.57 -33.94
C LYS A 709 -0.62 9.71 -32.79
N SER A 710 -1.44 8.72 -33.11
CA SER A 710 -1.85 7.73 -32.12
C SER A 710 -0.85 6.58 -32.02
N PHE A 711 -0.63 6.11 -30.81
CA PHE A 711 0.21 4.97 -30.48
C PHE A 711 -0.61 3.99 -29.63
N SER A 712 -0.59 2.71 -30.00
CA SER A 712 -1.11 1.64 -29.14
C SER A 712 -0.10 1.33 -28.04
N SER A 713 -0.46 1.51 -26.77
CA SER A 713 0.36 1.03 -25.64
C SER A 713 0.07 -0.45 -25.35
N ASP A 714 1.01 -1.16 -24.71
CA ASP A 714 0.88 -2.58 -24.28
C ASP A 714 -0.31 -2.85 -23.34
N ALA A 715 -0.98 -1.80 -22.84
CA ALA A 715 -2.16 -1.87 -21.98
C ALA A 715 -3.48 -1.64 -22.74
N ASP A 716 -3.51 -1.83 -24.07
CA ASP A 716 -4.67 -1.59 -24.96
C ASP A 716 -5.26 -0.16 -24.90
N ASN A 717 -4.52 0.81 -24.35
CA ASN A 717 -4.90 2.21 -24.37
C ASN A 717 -4.20 2.93 -25.52
N GLU A 718 -4.98 3.52 -26.42
CA GLU A 718 -4.49 4.42 -27.47
C GLU A 718 -4.05 5.75 -26.84
N VAL A 719 -2.76 6.05 -26.95
CA VAL A 719 -2.17 7.31 -26.48
C VAL A 719 -1.89 8.19 -27.68
N VAL A 720 -2.47 9.39 -27.70
CA VAL A 720 -2.24 10.39 -28.74
C VAL A 720 -1.09 11.30 -28.31
N ARG A 721 -0.01 11.37 -29.11
CA ARG A 721 1.10 12.32 -28.91
C ARG A 721 1.18 13.29 -30.08
N ALA A 722 1.56 14.53 -29.77
CA ALA A 722 1.96 15.50 -30.78
C ALA A 722 3.18 14.96 -31.55
N LYS A 723 3.22 15.15 -32.87
CA LYS A 723 4.40 14.80 -33.66
C LYS A 723 5.56 15.71 -33.25
N GLU A 724 6.61 15.13 -32.67
CA GLU A 724 7.85 15.82 -32.34
C GLU A 724 8.41 16.53 -33.59
N ASN A 725 8.36 17.87 -33.57
CA ASN A 725 9.18 18.73 -34.41
C ASN A 725 10.08 19.49 -33.42
N GLU A 726 11.37 19.68 -33.70
CA GLU A 726 12.29 20.36 -32.78
C GLU A 726 11.89 21.82 -32.46
N GLU A 727 11.07 22.46 -33.30
CA GLU A 727 10.47 23.80 -33.05
C GLU A 727 9.20 23.76 -32.15
N ALA A 728 8.72 22.57 -31.79
CA ALA A 728 7.44 22.37 -31.11
C ALA A 728 7.51 22.51 -29.57
N GLU A 729 8.68 22.32 -28.95
CA GLU A 729 8.78 22.21 -27.49
C GLU A 729 8.42 23.51 -26.73
N GLU A 730 8.66 24.69 -27.31
CA GLU A 730 8.23 25.96 -26.71
C GLU A 730 6.78 26.34 -27.04
N THR A 731 6.21 25.76 -28.10
CA THR A 731 4.95 26.24 -28.70
C THR A 731 3.75 25.38 -28.31
N TYR A 732 3.96 24.13 -27.93
CA TYR A 732 2.88 23.17 -27.70
C TYR A 732 3.02 22.42 -26.38
N SER A 733 1.89 21.93 -25.88
CA SER A 733 1.87 21.10 -24.68
C SER A 733 2.62 19.80 -24.93
N THR A 734 3.67 19.51 -24.17
CA THR A 734 4.35 18.22 -24.17
C THR A 734 3.44 17.16 -23.53
N LEU A 735 2.49 16.67 -24.32
CA LEU A 735 1.57 15.60 -23.95
C LEU A 735 2.32 14.31 -23.60
N GLY A 736 2.36 13.98 -22.31
CA GLY A 736 2.69 12.64 -21.81
C GLY A 736 4.16 12.24 -22.00
N HIS A 737 5.06 12.86 -21.23
CA HIS A 737 6.38 12.31 -20.99
C HIS A 737 6.26 10.87 -20.44
N ALA A 738 7.09 9.96 -20.97
CA ALA A 738 7.10 8.54 -20.59
C ALA A 738 7.61 8.30 -19.16
N SER A 739 8.19 9.31 -18.51
CA SER A 739 8.47 9.35 -17.08
C SER A 739 7.25 9.91 -16.36
N GLY A 740 6.72 9.22 -15.35
CA GLY A 740 5.50 9.55 -14.61
C GLY A 740 5.53 10.86 -13.80
N GLU A 741 6.06 11.93 -14.37
CA GLU A 741 5.91 13.29 -13.85
C GLU A 741 4.60 13.91 -14.35
N PRO A 742 3.85 14.56 -13.45
CA PRO A 742 2.41 14.62 -13.57
C PRO A 742 1.94 15.97 -14.14
N GLU A 743 0.74 15.96 -14.70
CA GLU A 743 -0.22 17.07 -14.89
C GLU A 743 0.24 18.51 -14.55
N ALA A 744 -0.08 19.46 -15.45
CA ALA A 744 0.13 20.90 -15.30
C ALA A 744 -0.09 21.38 -13.84
N LEU A 745 1.01 21.75 -13.18
CA LEU A 745 1.06 22.20 -11.78
C LEU A 745 0.62 23.66 -11.61
N TYR A 746 0.75 24.43 -12.68
CA TYR A 746 0.39 25.84 -12.82
C TYR A 746 -0.21 26.04 -14.21
N ASN A 747 -0.80 27.21 -14.46
CA ASN A 747 -1.35 27.56 -15.76
C ASN A 747 -0.27 27.50 -16.84
N GLN A 748 -0.47 26.67 -17.86
CA GLN A 748 0.36 26.68 -19.06
C GLN A 748 -0.33 27.50 -20.15
N VAL A 749 0.45 28.24 -20.93
CA VAL A 749 -0.08 29.32 -21.77
C VAL A 749 0.46 29.16 -23.17
N TYR A 750 -0.44 29.11 -24.14
CA TYR A 750 -0.14 28.84 -25.53
C TYR A 750 -0.68 29.98 -26.39
N ALA A 751 0.19 30.56 -27.23
CA ALA A 751 -0.23 31.59 -28.17
C ALA A 751 -1.05 30.97 -29.30
N VAL A 752 -2.17 31.62 -29.66
CA VAL A 752 -2.97 31.18 -30.81
C VAL A 752 -2.26 31.63 -32.09
N PRO A 753 -2.02 30.73 -33.07
CA PRO A 753 -1.46 31.11 -34.37
C PRO A 753 -2.30 32.23 -35.00
N ASP A 754 -1.62 33.18 -35.66
CA ASP A 754 -2.23 34.34 -36.31
C ASP A 754 -2.90 35.37 -35.36
N SER A 755 -2.81 35.21 -34.04
CA SER A 755 -3.32 36.17 -33.05
C SER A 755 -2.27 36.49 -31.98
N SER A 756 -1.64 37.67 -32.08
CA SER A 756 -0.65 38.10 -31.09
C SER A 756 -1.24 38.48 -29.73
N SER A 757 -2.56 38.72 -29.66
CA SER A 757 -3.24 39.18 -28.45
C SER A 757 -4.04 38.11 -27.74
N LEU A 758 -4.25 36.93 -28.33
CA LEU A 758 -5.07 35.84 -27.77
C LEU A 758 -4.19 34.66 -27.34
N VAL A 759 -4.43 34.15 -26.13
CA VAL A 759 -3.76 32.95 -25.62
C VAL A 759 -4.76 31.94 -25.08
N LEU A 760 -4.41 30.66 -25.16
CA LEU A 760 -5.12 29.55 -24.53
C LEU A 760 -4.39 29.18 -23.24
N ALA A 761 -5.11 29.14 -22.12
CA ALA A 761 -4.55 28.79 -20.82
C ALA A 761 -5.05 27.39 -20.40
N ASP A 762 -4.14 26.43 -20.26
CA ASP A 762 -4.40 25.11 -19.66
C ASP A 762 -4.36 25.24 -18.15
N CYS A 763 -5.52 25.13 -17.49
CA CYS A 763 -5.56 25.25 -16.04
C CYS A 763 -5.05 23.99 -15.34
N PRO A 764 -4.36 24.15 -14.19
CA PRO A 764 -4.07 23.03 -13.32
C PRO A 764 -5.37 22.37 -12.83
N ARG A 765 -5.25 21.14 -12.33
CA ARG A 765 -6.38 20.41 -11.78
C ARG A 765 -6.87 21.09 -10.50
N PHE A 766 -8.18 21.30 -10.39
CA PHE A 766 -8.81 21.71 -9.14
C PHE A 766 -8.89 20.53 -8.15
N ASN A 767 -8.82 20.83 -6.86
CA ASN A 767 -8.83 19.84 -5.78
C ASN A 767 -7.76 18.76 -5.99
N ASP A 768 -6.52 19.22 -6.21
CA ASP A 768 -5.39 18.34 -6.44
C ASP A 768 -5.11 17.46 -5.21
N THR A 769 -5.18 16.15 -5.39
CA THR A 769 -4.97 15.18 -4.31
C THR A 769 -3.49 14.93 -4.03
N ARG A 770 -2.56 15.53 -4.78
CA ARG A 770 -1.11 15.43 -4.55
C ARG A 770 -0.66 16.13 -3.25
N GLY A 771 -1.51 17.00 -2.68
CA GLY A 771 -1.29 17.65 -1.39
C GLY A 771 -1.73 19.12 -1.41
N GLU A 772 -1.94 19.68 -0.22
CA GLU A 772 -2.36 21.09 -0.02
C GLU A 772 -1.42 22.09 -0.71
N ASP A 773 -0.12 21.80 -0.76
CA ASP A 773 0.91 22.66 -1.36
C ASP A 773 0.66 22.88 -2.86
N TYR A 774 0.33 21.79 -3.57
CA TYR A 774 0.01 21.83 -5.00
C TYR A 774 -1.33 22.50 -5.26
N GLU A 775 -2.29 22.29 -4.37
CA GLU A 775 -3.58 22.96 -4.43
C GLU A 775 -3.43 24.48 -4.24
N ILE A 776 -2.61 24.93 -3.29
CA ILE A 776 -2.28 26.34 -3.09
C ILE A 776 -1.63 26.93 -4.35
N LEU A 777 -0.64 26.25 -4.92
CA LEU A 777 0.05 26.70 -6.13
C LEU A 777 -0.89 26.77 -7.33
N ALA A 778 -1.70 25.74 -7.55
CA ALA A 778 -2.68 25.70 -8.63
C ALA A 778 -3.68 26.85 -8.51
N ASN A 779 -4.23 27.08 -7.31
CA ASN A 779 -5.17 28.16 -7.04
C ASN A 779 -4.52 29.53 -7.24
N LEU A 780 -3.33 29.75 -6.67
CA LEU A 780 -2.61 31.00 -6.82
C LEU A 780 -2.25 31.29 -8.28
N SER A 781 -1.85 30.27 -9.04
CA SER A 781 -1.57 30.42 -10.47
C SER A 781 -2.82 30.85 -11.24
N ILE A 782 -4.00 30.30 -10.91
CA ILE A 782 -5.28 30.70 -11.53
C ILE A 782 -5.64 32.13 -11.14
N ASP A 783 -5.56 32.48 -9.87
CA ASP A 783 -5.89 33.83 -9.39
C ASP A 783 -4.98 34.88 -10.06
N LEU A 784 -3.67 34.62 -10.14
CA LEU A 784 -2.72 35.51 -10.81
C LEU A 784 -2.99 35.60 -12.32
N ALA A 785 -3.30 34.48 -12.98
CA ALA A 785 -3.63 34.48 -14.41
C ALA A 785 -4.88 35.31 -14.70
N VAL A 786 -5.91 35.21 -13.85
CA VAL A 786 -7.14 36.00 -13.95
C VAL A 786 -6.86 37.48 -13.74
N GLN A 787 -5.98 37.84 -12.79
CA GLN A 787 -5.64 39.23 -12.49
C GLN A 787 -4.78 39.90 -13.58
N GLU A 788 -3.83 39.17 -14.16
CA GLU A 788 -2.89 39.72 -15.15
C GLU A 788 -3.43 39.67 -16.59
N ALA A 789 -4.49 38.90 -16.85
CA ALA A 789 -5.17 38.88 -18.14
C ALA A 789 -5.80 40.25 -18.45
N LYS A 790 -5.71 40.70 -19.70
CA LYS A 790 -6.40 41.92 -20.16
C LYS A 790 -7.92 41.74 -20.14
N GLN A 791 -8.38 40.60 -20.66
CA GLN A 791 -9.75 40.14 -20.52
C GLN A 791 -9.83 38.62 -20.68
N ILE A 792 -10.81 38.02 -20.02
CA ILE A 792 -11.20 36.63 -20.25
C ILE A 792 -12.24 36.63 -21.38
N LYS A 793 -11.91 36.01 -22.52
CA LYS A 793 -12.82 35.85 -23.66
C LYS A 793 -13.81 34.73 -23.40
N ALA A 794 -13.31 33.60 -22.91
CA ALA A 794 -14.10 32.42 -22.65
C ALA A 794 -13.51 31.52 -21.57
N ILE A 795 -14.36 30.69 -20.97
CA ILE A 795 -14.01 29.57 -20.10
C ILE A 795 -14.57 28.30 -20.74
N VAL A 796 -13.70 27.35 -21.07
CA VAL A 796 -14.03 26.07 -21.68
C VAL A 796 -13.96 24.98 -20.62
N LEU A 797 -15.10 24.42 -20.25
CA LEU A 797 -15.25 23.31 -19.32
C LEU A 797 -14.98 22.00 -20.05
N VAL A 798 -13.83 21.38 -19.82
CA VAL A 798 -13.44 20.13 -20.50
C VAL A 798 -13.79 18.93 -19.63
N VAL A 799 -14.68 18.09 -20.15
CA VAL A 799 -15.26 16.94 -19.46
C VAL A 799 -15.10 15.68 -20.31
N SER A 800 -14.60 14.59 -19.72
CA SER A 800 -14.63 13.27 -20.37
C SER A 800 -16.06 12.75 -20.46
N ILE A 801 -16.45 12.14 -21.58
CA ILE A 801 -17.79 11.55 -21.76
C ILE A 801 -18.17 10.57 -20.63
N HIS A 802 -17.18 9.88 -20.05
CA HIS A 802 -17.39 8.97 -18.90
C HIS A 802 -17.91 9.66 -17.65
N ALA A 803 -17.68 10.97 -17.48
CA ALA A 803 -18.20 11.74 -16.35
C ALA A 803 -19.75 11.85 -16.37
N PHE A 804 -20.36 11.68 -17.55
CA PHE A 804 -21.82 11.56 -17.67
C PHE A 804 -22.30 10.13 -17.41
N LEU A 805 -21.43 9.13 -17.51
CA LEU A 805 -21.81 7.73 -17.32
C LEU A 805 -21.69 7.28 -15.87
N VAL A 806 -20.74 7.87 -15.15
CA VAL A 806 -20.37 7.48 -13.78
C VAL A 806 -20.86 8.53 -12.77
N ASP A 807 -21.21 8.08 -11.57
CA ASP A 807 -21.52 8.92 -10.40
C ASP A 807 -22.57 10.03 -10.62
N ARG A 808 -23.53 9.76 -11.50
CA ARG A 808 -24.68 10.65 -11.78
C ARG A 808 -24.26 12.10 -12.05
N ALA A 809 -23.19 12.30 -12.84
CA ALA A 809 -22.66 13.61 -13.23
C ALA A 809 -22.13 14.49 -12.07
N ASN A 810 -21.82 13.93 -10.90
CA ASN A 810 -21.24 14.72 -9.78
C ASN A 810 -19.95 15.44 -10.21
N ALA A 811 -19.08 14.79 -11.00
CA ALA A 811 -17.86 15.40 -11.48
C ALA A 811 -18.07 16.69 -12.31
N ILE A 812 -19.22 16.82 -12.98
CA ILE A 812 -19.60 18.02 -13.75
C ILE A 812 -20.16 19.09 -12.82
N ILE A 813 -20.98 18.68 -11.86
CA ILE A 813 -21.53 19.56 -10.82
C ILE A 813 -20.39 20.21 -10.03
N ASP A 814 -19.41 19.42 -9.61
CA ASP A 814 -18.24 19.89 -8.88
C ASP A 814 -17.43 20.88 -9.74
N LEU A 815 -17.21 20.57 -11.03
CA LEU A 815 -16.52 21.46 -11.96
C LEU A 815 -17.25 22.81 -12.11
N ILE A 816 -18.58 22.78 -12.22
CA ILE A 816 -19.41 23.98 -12.30
C ILE A 816 -19.33 24.82 -11.02
N HIS A 817 -19.35 24.17 -9.85
CA HIS A 817 -19.18 24.86 -8.56
C HIS A 817 -17.80 25.50 -8.46
N THR A 818 -16.76 24.80 -8.89
CA THR A 818 -15.40 25.33 -8.93
C THR A 818 -15.30 26.55 -9.84
N VAL A 819 -15.93 26.53 -11.02
CA VAL A 819 -15.91 27.68 -11.93
C VAL A 819 -16.68 28.85 -11.34
N LYS A 820 -17.81 28.61 -10.68
CA LYS A 820 -18.55 29.65 -9.93
C LYS A 820 -17.70 30.29 -8.85
N GLU A 821 -16.95 29.49 -8.10
CA GLU A 821 -16.10 29.96 -7.00
C GLU A 821 -14.89 30.76 -7.51
N ARG A 822 -14.25 30.27 -8.57
CA ARG A 822 -12.99 30.85 -9.10
C ARG A 822 -13.21 31.97 -10.09
N PHE A 823 -14.37 32.00 -10.75
CA PHE A 823 -14.75 33.02 -11.72
C PHE A 823 -16.15 33.60 -11.40
N PRO A 824 -16.33 34.20 -10.19
CA PRO A 824 -17.66 34.59 -9.68
C PRO A 824 -18.39 35.66 -10.51
N GLY A 825 -17.69 36.34 -11.44
CA GLY A 825 -18.28 37.29 -12.37
C GLY A 825 -18.57 36.76 -13.77
N PHE A 826 -18.09 35.55 -14.11
CA PHE A 826 -18.24 34.96 -15.45
C PHE A 826 -19.25 33.81 -15.49
N PHE A 827 -19.64 33.29 -14.32
CA PHE A 827 -20.55 32.17 -14.25
C PHE A 827 -21.63 32.36 -13.17
N ASN A 828 -22.85 32.60 -13.62
CA ASN A 828 -24.06 32.69 -12.84
C ASN A 828 -24.97 31.48 -13.13
N PRO A 829 -24.98 30.44 -12.28
CA PRO A 829 -25.82 29.27 -12.51
C PRO A 829 -27.32 29.56 -12.37
N ASP A 830 -27.68 30.67 -11.71
CA ASP A 830 -29.07 31.02 -11.45
C ASP A 830 -29.69 31.82 -12.61
N LYS A 831 -28.86 32.28 -13.56
CA LYS A 831 -29.26 32.97 -14.78
C LYS A 831 -28.37 32.50 -15.94
N PRO A 832 -28.70 31.36 -16.57
CA PRO A 832 -27.90 30.80 -17.66
C PRO A 832 -27.53 31.78 -18.78
N GLN A 833 -28.44 32.70 -19.10
CA GLN A 833 -28.25 33.78 -20.09
C GLN A 833 -27.15 34.78 -19.74
N ASP A 834 -26.71 34.83 -18.48
CA ASP A 834 -25.60 35.66 -18.03
C ASP A 834 -24.23 34.98 -18.28
N ASN A 835 -24.21 33.78 -18.90
CA ASN A 835 -23.00 32.97 -19.14
C ASN A 835 -22.59 32.89 -20.63
N PRO A 836 -22.59 33.97 -21.42
CA PRO A 836 -22.28 33.87 -22.86
C PRO A 836 -20.85 33.43 -23.15
N GLY A 837 -19.93 33.60 -22.19
CA GLY A 837 -18.52 33.22 -22.32
C GLY A 837 -18.14 31.86 -21.75
N VAL A 838 -19.10 30.98 -21.43
CA VAL A 838 -18.79 29.66 -20.86
C VAL A 838 -19.23 28.56 -21.81
N TYR A 839 -18.30 27.69 -22.16
CA TYR A 839 -18.46 26.60 -23.14
C TYR A 839 -18.24 25.26 -22.46
N LEU A 840 -18.96 24.23 -22.89
CA LEU A 840 -18.79 22.85 -22.42
C LEU A 840 -18.22 21.99 -23.54
N LEU A 841 -17.07 21.39 -23.29
CA LEU A 841 -16.34 20.54 -24.22
C LEU A 841 -16.33 19.09 -23.75
N ILE A 842 -16.98 18.21 -24.50
CA ILE A 842 -17.05 16.78 -24.18
C ILE A 842 -16.03 16.00 -25.00
N THR A 843 -15.12 15.29 -24.32
CA THR A 843 -14.01 14.55 -24.93
C THR A 843 -14.18 13.03 -24.83
N LYS A 844 -13.31 12.27 -25.52
CA LYS A 844 -13.22 10.80 -25.48
C LYS A 844 -14.48 10.07 -25.97
N GLN A 845 -15.22 10.66 -26.90
CA GLN A 845 -16.47 10.08 -27.40
C GLN A 845 -16.33 8.68 -28.01
N LYS A 846 -15.17 8.34 -28.60
CA LYS A 846 -14.90 7.00 -29.15
C LYS A 846 -14.89 5.87 -28.13
N GLN A 847 -14.77 6.19 -26.84
CA GLN A 847 -14.73 5.20 -25.76
C GLN A 847 -16.12 4.74 -25.32
N VAL A 848 -17.19 5.26 -25.93
CA VAL A 848 -18.57 4.90 -25.61
C VAL A 848 -19.34 4.56 -26.89
N ALA A 849 -20.43 3.82 -26.76
CA ALA A 849 -21.27 3.47 -27.90
C ALA A 849 -21.84 4.74 -28.57
N PRO A 850 -21.94 4.80 -29.92
CA PRO A 850 -22.49 5.95 -30.64
C PRO A 850 -23.87 6.40 -30.15
N GLU A 851 -24.74 5.45 -29.81
CA GLU A 851 -26.06 5.73 -29.24
C GLU A 851 -26.00 6.58 -27.95
N MET A 852 -24.97 6.40 -27.14
CA MET A 852 -24.79 7.19 -25.91
C MET A 852 -24.31 8.61 -26.23
N VAL A 853 -23.51 8.78 -27.27
CA VAL A 853 -23.09 10.09 -27.77
C VAL A 853 -24.31 10.84 -28.31
N ASP A 854 -25.16 10.18 -29.10
CA ASP A 854 -26.37 10.77 -29.66
C ASP A 854 -27.34 11.22 -28.56
N LYS A 855 -27.54 10.40 -27.53
CA LYS A 855 -28.35 10.78 -26.36
C LYS A 855 -27.76 11.92 -25.53
N LEU A 856 -26.45 12.16 -25.57
CA LEU A 856 -25.84 13.32 -24.94
C LEU A 856 -25.99 14.57 -25.81
N LYS A 857 -25.85 14.42 -27.14
CA LYS A 857 -26.04 15.49 -28.12
C LYS A 857 -27.47 16.02 -28.12
N ASP A 858 -28.46 15.13 -28.02
CA ASP A 858 -29.88 15.51 -27.95
C ASP A 858 -30.37 15.91 -26.54
N GLY A 859 -29.49 15.82 -25.52
CA GLY A 859 -29.78 16.17 -24.14
C GLY A 859 -30.58 15.12 -23.34
N THR A 860 -31.07 14.05 -23.96
CA THR A 860 -31.88 13.01 -23.31
C THR A 860 -31.14 12.36 -22.16
N ARG A 861 -29.87 11.99 -22.35
CA ARG A 861 -29.06 11.35 -21.30
C ARG A 861 -28.80 12.29 -20.12
N ILE A 862 -28.56 13.57 -20.39
CA ILE A 862 -28.33 14.57 -19.35
C ILE A 862 -29.59 14.72 -18.50
N LYS A 863 -30.77 14.77 -19.15
CA LYS A 863 -32.07 14.76 -18.48
C LYS A 863 -32.26 13.55 -17.57
N GLU A 864 -32.02 12.34 -18.08
CA GLU A 864 -32.13 11.08 -17.31
C GLU A 864 -31.25 11.06 -16.05
N LEU A 865 -30.03 11.61 -16.11
CA LEU A 865 -29.07 11.61 -15.00
C LEU A 865 -29.48 12.55 -13.85
N LEU A 866 -30.30 13.56 -14.15
CA LEU A 866 -30.65 14.64 -13.24
C LEU A 866 -32.09 14.51 -12.70
N GLU A 867 -32.96 13.74 -13.38
CA GLU A 867 -34.28 13.35 -12.88
C GLU A 867 -34.17 12.58 -11.55
N GLY A 868 -34.56 13.24 -10.44
CA GLY A 868 -34.62 12.64 -9.10
C GLY A 868 -33.77 13.33 -8.01
N THR A 869 -33.09 14.44 -8.30
CA THR A 869 -32.28 15.16 -7.30
C THR A 869 -32.61 16.66 -7.24
N PRO A 870 -33.27 17.17 -6.19
CA PRO A 870 -33.81 18.55 -6.17
C PRO A 870 -32.75 19.67 -6.18
N MET A 871 -31.51 19.41 -5.75
CA MET A 871 -30.42 20.41 -5.83
C MET A 871 -29.83 20.61 -7.23
N ARG A 872 -30.26 19.82 -8.24
CA ARG A 872 -29.66 19.82 -9.58
C ARG A 872 -30.41 20.66 -10.62
N GLY A 873 -31.50 21.32 -10.24
CA GLY A 873 -32.37 22.08 -11.16
C GLY A 873 -31.65 23.22 -11.88
N ASN A 874 -30.92 24.08 -11.15
CA ASN A 874 -30.27 25.27 -11.75
C ASN A 874 -29.13 24.88 -12.70
N ILE A 875 -28.37 23.82 -12.36
CA ILE A 875 -27.28 23.33 -13.21
C ILE A 875 -27.81 22.76 -14.53
N TRP A 876 -28.97 22.12 -14.51
CA TRP A 876 -29.64 21.63 -15.71
C TRP A 876 -30.04 22.78 -16.64
N GLU A 877 -30.64 23.83 -16.10
CA GLU A 877 -31.01 25.01 -16.88
C GLU A 877 -29.77 25.64 -17.55
N VAL A 878 -28.62 25.62 -16.88
CA VAL A 878 -27.35 26.07 -17.47
C VAL A 878 -26.90 25.18 -18.64
N ILE A 879 -26.85 23.86 -18.46
CA ILE A 879 -26.37 22.96 -19.52
C ILE A 879 -27.32 22.99 -20.73
N ASN A 880 -28.64 23.02 -20.49
CA ASN A 880 -29.62 23.17 -21.56
C ASN A 880 -29.46 24.48 -22.31
N HIS A 881 -29.31 25.59 -21.57
CA HIS A 881 -29.08 26.88 -22.20
C HIS A 881 -27.80 26.87 -23.04
N MET A 882 -26.73 26.25 -22.55
CA MET A 882 -25.50 26.07 -23.33
C MET A 882 -25.76 25.27 -24.61
N GLN A 883 -26.57 24.20 -24.56
CA GLN A 883 -26.93 23.42 -25.75
C GLN A 883 -27.74 24.25 -26.75
N GLU A 884 -28.76 24.97 -26.27
CA GLU A 884 -29.62 25.84 -27.09
C GLU A 884 -28.83 26.97 -27.79
N ASN A 885 -27.78 27.48 -27.15
CA ASN A 885 -26.92 28.55 -27.68
C ASN A 885 -25.68 28.03 -28.43
N SER A 886 -25.59 26.73 -28.72
CA SER A 886 -24.42 26.13 -29.40
C SER A 886 -23.09 26.34 -28.64
N GLN A 887 -23.13 26.38 -27.31
CA GLN A 887 -21.97 26.44 -26.41
C GLN A 887 -21.51 25.05 -25.93
N VAL A 888 -22.18 23.97 -26.39
CA VAL A 888 -21.75 22.59 -26.14
C VAL A 888 -21.20 22.00 -27.43
N ASP A 889 -19.93 21.58 -27.41
CA ASP A 889 -19.28 20.89 -28.52
C ASP A 889 -18.73 19.54 -28.08
N PHE A 890 -18.73 18.58 -29.02
CA PHE A 890 -18.18 17.24 -28.85
C PHE A 890 -16.98 17.12 -29.78
N ILE A 891 -15.79 16.88 -29.22
CA ILE A 891 -14.58 16.75 -30.04
C ILE A 891 -14.20 15.27 -30.18
N ASP A 892 -14.07 14.85 -31.44
CA ASP A 892 -13.18 13.76 -31.80
C ASP A 892 -11.82 14.35 -32.18
N ILE A 893 -10.75 13.84 -31.58
CA ILE A 893 -9.41 14.39 -31.79
C ILE A 893 -8.90 14.14 -33.23
N ASP A 894 -9.60 13.30 -34.01
CA ASP A 894 -9.16 12.87 -35.35
C ASP A 894 -9.70 13.71 -36.53
N ASP A 895 -10.58 14.69 -36.32
CA ASP A 895 -11.10 15.55 -37.42
C ASP A 895 -10.49 16.95 -37.40
N VAL A 896 -9.47 17.20 -38.24
CA VAL A 896 -8.75 18.48 -38.34
C VAL A 896 -9.60 19.60 -38.97
N CYS A 897 -10.69 19.30 -39.68
CA CYS A 897 -11.50 20.33 -40.36
C CYS A 897 -12.44 21.10 -39.42
N GLU A 898 -12.77 20.57 -38.24
CA GLU A 898 -13.68 21.22 -37.29
C GLU A 898 -13.00 22.31 -36.44
N THR A 899 -11.67 22.26 -36.28
CA THR A 899 -10.91 23.11 -35.35
C THR A 899 -11.09 24.61 -35.55
N LYS A 900 -10.92 25.12 -36.78
CA LYS A 900 -11.02 26.57 -37.06
C LYS A 900 -12.42 27.12 -36.85
N LYS A 901 -13.45 26.27 -37.03
CA LYS A 901 -14.83 26.68 -36.82
C LYS A 901 -15.13 26.87 -35.34
N ILE A 902 -14.61 25.99 -34.49
CA ILE A 902 -14.86 26.06 -33.04
C ILE A 902 -14.14 27.26 -32.43
N ILE A 903 -12.88 27.54 -32.77
CA ILE A 903 -12.20 28.78 -32.30
C ILE A 903 -12.88 30.04 -32.84
N GLY A 904 -13.46 30.01 -34.03
CA GLY A 904 -14.24 31.15 -34.53
C GLY A 904 -15.58 31.36 -33.82
N LYS A 905 -16.11 30.31 -33.18
CA LYS A 905 -17.34 30.37 -32.35
C LYS A 905 -17.06 30.82 -30.91
N ILE A 906 -15.90 30.45 -30.37
CA ILE A 906 -15.41 30.84 -29.03
C ILE A 906 -14.83 32.25 -29.10
#